data_AF-A0A4E0RGP6-F1
#
_entry.id   AF-A0A4E0RGP6-F1
#
_cell.length_a   1.000
_cell.length_b   1.000
_cell.length_c   1.000
_cell.angle_alpha   90.00
_cell.angle_beta   90.00
_cell.angle_gamma   90.00
#
_symmetry.space_group_name_H-M   'P 1'
#
loop_
_entity.id
_entity.type
_entity.pdbx_description
1 polymer ?
#
loop_
_entity_poly.entity_id
_entity_poly.type
_entity_poly.pdbx_seq_one_letter_code
_entity_poly.pdbx_strand_id
1 'polypeptide(L)'
;MKVQFLLREVEVLRGTVVEEPGQDLPDSTDTLNKSQLDKIVIRAADLDQMFTNTNSSAAEVIDEHLVTWRSLGELQSQNQRLLCIARDLATQLEEHEREEKETAARVSELTLRVETLSGELDVVRMTAREARTETQAVTRQRDMYRALLNRYDIEVSRLEDESMEEKATCESANENAIQLFDSDVPSGPGGKHPAARSSSDGNTNTTNAERLEETLASLDTEFKRYREDKLESDKIYTTTIEQLRKESSEARLLNQKLAAQLDFSHEKLRIMETNISGYKQEITVLREMNARYSTSAAASEAELARLREDLLRTSDKLLEVEVDARHSARQLELARANETRWKQENEALRRQDQMHTQLMHQLEAIQGNLEQRESHDRSLLDRRVSQLEKQLTEAQSAFTEASQSCKTIKQTLEQELELTRQKLADEQAEAERLRTQLTASEQELNELQPKKDAKAVTTSEESNEHVMHEIAMESASRIRELQSEVDGLRMRLDSARQQTEQMRALATEAETRLVETTEENKQLEQRLSQELNENKQSKSWCEFLEAQLDLEKKERQNLVNENIRTTEEAHHMNAELRRELTDLQSDLESVRARCESALQLEAGAKAEIEAHERFAQEAREKYERELALHAQDVEASSLTEARKQADDLKTQLGDLQRHCSAAERKAQAATDELTAQNTQWQSERERLTEKLQQSDKDQSLLQEQLIRLTQQLISLRRVMEHTEEKDSMPSPSSTDAADSSGLGDLKTSEDLMQLVNYLRRQKNIAEASCDATAAENSRLLLRIASLEEQTDHLRTELNRERKASELATETTQRHSELMERVEQLNLVTESNRLLRHERETLRENLTEMENQVSKPPLGHNERDELQRKLRRTEEELQHVQNKLNELRGELEGRIRKFEQDLTEANNSRQDAEKRCSEYSVQCDSLRKDLETRETTVVKLREIGRKYRQETETLRRQLAANQSDESHRQSIEEALTEARADVVNLRADLSVERTQKSQLAADLQDISQIIEELKTNTSFSAIMTSIPTTSSDSMDSVAHSVVGTLRATFTALSTEFDRLHQQAEVQRERLLRLMLIESQLTKALRENTELRSRLTEIHLSQPIRPVQPSVSANSSCVTSMVRKPYWLVVILGIFYVSFRHLECLFVQLTLGLAERFASS
;
A
#
# COMPACT_ATOMS: atom_id res chain seq x y z
N MET A 1 -16.17 -6.44 -23.52
CA MET A 1 -16.74 -7.73 -23.06
C MET A 1 -15.84 -8.91 -23.43
N LYS A 2 -16.04 -9.64 -24.54
CA LYS A 2 -15.42 -10.98 -24.70
C LYS A 2 -13.87 -11.00 -24.69
N VAL A 3 -13.21 -9.94 -25.17
CA VAL A 3 -11.75 -9.76 -25.06
C VAL A 3 -11.30 -9.38 -23.64
N GLN A 4 -12.10 -8.60 -22.90
CA GLN A 4 -11.81 -8.27 -21.49
C GLN A 4 -11.98 -9.49 -20.58
N PHE A 5 -12.89 -10.41 -20.90
CA PHE A 5 -13.01 -11.68 -20.17
C PHE A 5 -11.74 -12.53 -20.33
N LEU A 6 -11.23 -12.65 -21.57
CA LEU A 6 -9.99 -13.38 -21.85
C LEU A 6 -8.74 -12.69 -21.28
N LEU A 7 -8.67 -11.35 -21.23
CA LEU A 7 -7.62 -10.66 -20.48
C LEU A 7 -7.72 -10.97 -18.98
N ARG A 8 -8.92 -10.86 -18.39
CA ARG A 8 -9.16 -11.14 -16.96
C ARG A 8 -8.81 -12.60 -16.59
N GLU A 9 -9.05 -13.58 -17.47
CA GLU A 9 -8.54 -14.95 -17.30
C GLU A 9 -7.00 -15.02 -17.34
N VAL A 10 -6.36 -14.40 -18.34
CA VAL A 10 -4.89 -14.42 -18.50
C VAL A 10 -4.15 -13.66 -17.39
N GLU A 11 -4.77 -12.63 -16.82
CA GLU A 11 -4.23 -11.82 -15.74
C GLU A 11 -4.46 -12.48 -14.37
N VAL A 12 -5.61 -13.12 -14.14
CA VAL A 12 -5.83 -13.99 -12.97
C VAL A 12 -4.87 -15.18 -12.96
N LEU A 13 -4.61 -15.80 -14.12
CA LEU A 13 -3.60 -16.86 -14.29
C LEU A 13 -2.15 -16.38 -14.13
N ARG A 14 -1.91 -15.08 -13.91
CA ARG A 14 -0.58 -14.49 -13.64
C ARG A 14 -0.39 -14.00 -12.20
N GLY A 15 -1.40 -14.13 -11.34
CA GLY A 15 -1.25 -13.92 -9.89
C GLY A 15 -1.00 -12.47 -9.44
N THR A 16 -1.29 -11.47 -10.29
CA THR A 16 -1.17 -10.05 -9.94
C THR A 16 -2.52 -9.47 -9.48
N VAL A 17 -2.63 -9.15 -8.19
CA VAL A 17 -3.73 -8.34 -7.66
C VAL A 17 -3.53 -6.89 -8.12
N VAL A 18 -4.59 -6.27 -8.67
CA VAL A 18 -4.62 -4.86 -9.06
C VAL A 18 -5.97 -4.28 -8.63
N GLU A 19 -5.93 -3.21 -7.84
CA GLU A 19 -7.11 -2.50 -7.34
C GLU A 19 -7.90 -1.84 -8.50
N GLU A 20 -9.24 -1.90 -8.47
CA GLU A 20 -10.05 -1.18 -9.47
C GLU A 20 -10.10 0.33 -9.20
N PRO A 21 -9.83 1.19 -10.20
CA PRO A 21 -10.08 2.62 -10.09
C PRO A 21 -11.59 2.91 -10.20
N GLY A 22 -12.24 3.13 -9.06
CA GLY A 22 -13.69 3.29 -8.95
C GLY A 22 -14.31 4.33 -9.91
N GLN A 23 -15.42 3.96 -10.54
CA GLN A 23 -16.19 4.82 -11.44
C GLN A 23 -17.35 5.52 -10.72
N ASP A 24 -17.10 6.71 -10.18
CA ASP A 24 -18.16 7.60 -9.70
C ASP A 24 -19.09 8.05 -10.85
N LEU A 25 -20.34 7.59 -10.83
CA LEU A 25 -21.45 8.23 -11.53
C LEU A 25 -22.28 9.05 -10.52
N PRO A 26 -22.68 10.29 -10.86
CA PRO A 26 -23.14 11.24 -9.86
C PRO A 26 -24.62 11.07 -9.53
N ASP A 27 -24.93 10.94 -8.24
CA ASP A 27 -26.25 11.28 -7.70
C ASP A 27 -26.16 12.43 -6.70
N SER A 28 -27.21 13.24 -6.59
CA SER A 28 -27.09 14.66 -6.23
C SER A 28 -27.97 15.11 -5.06
N THR A 29 -27.43 15.13 -3.83
CA THR A 29 -27.77 16.09 -2.76
C THR A 29 -26.74 16.07 -1.61
N ASP A 30 -26.79 17.05 -0.69
CA ASP A 30 -26.07 17.12 0.60
C ASP A 30 -24.58 17.51 0.64
N THR A 31 -24.15 18.37 -0.29
CA THR A 31 -22.80 18.98 -0.32
C THR A 31 -22.62 20.20 0.63
N LEU A 32 -23.12 20.15 1.87
CA LEU A 32 -22.93 21.25 2.86
C LEU A 32 -22.10 20.91 4.12
N ASN A 33 -21.97 19.64 4.53
CA ASN A 33 -21.28 19.28 5.79
C ASN A 33 -19.90 18.62 5.61
N LYS A 34 -19.48 18.26 4.39
CA LYS A 34 -18.29 17.43 4.15
C LYS A 34 -16.97 18.13 4.51
N SER A 35 -16.86 19.44 4.26
CA SER A 35 -15.63 20.23 4.44
C SER A 35 -15.17 20.48 5.89
N GLN A 36 -15.88 19.93 6.89
CA GLN A 36 -15.40 19.87 8.28
C GLN A 36 -14.95 18.45 8.69
N LEU A 37 -15.37 17.40 7.98
CA LEU A 37 -14.88 16.03 8.19
C LEU A 37 -13.55 15.76 7.48
N ASP A 38 -13.29 16.42 6.34
CA ASP A 38 -12.06 16.24 5.54
C ASP A 38 -10.74 16.62 6.26
N LYS A 39 -10.79 17.03 7.54
CA LYS A 39 -9.63 17.23 8.43
C LYS A 39 -9.40 16.08 9.42
N ILE A 40 -10.25 15.06 9.44
CA ILE A 40 -10.14 13.87 10.29
C ILE A 40 -10.23 12.59 9.43
N VAL A 41 -9.77 12.67 8.18
CA VAL A 41 -9.54 11.49 7.32
C VAL A 41 -8.17 10.91 7.66
N ILE A 42 -8.17 10.11 8.73
CA ILE A 42 -7.12 9.12 9.03
C ILE A 42 -7.11 8.09 7.88
N ARG A 43 -5.94 7.71 7.38
CA ARG A 43 -5.84 6.75 6.26
C ARG A 43 -5.82 5.32 6.79
N ALA A 44 -6.16 4.34 5.95
CA ALA A 44 -6.07 2.91 6.30
C ALA A 44 -4.66 2.51 6.78
N ALA A 45 -3.61 3.10 6.21
CA ALA A 45 -2.22 2.92 6.64
C ALA A 45 -1.94 3.33 8.12
N ASP A 46 -2.76 4.22 8.69
CA ASP A 46 -2.68 4.61 10.11
C ASP A 46 -3.45 3.62 11.02
N LEU A 47 -4.19 2.66 10.44
CA LEU A 47 -4.82 1.52 11.13
C LEU A 47 -3.88 0.31 11.15
N ASP A 48 -3.23 -0.01 10.04
CA ASP A 48 -2.23 -1.10 9.97
C ASP A 48 -1.13 -0.92 11.03
N GLN A 49 -0.63 0.31 11.20
CA GLN A 49 0.36 0.66 12.23
C GLN A 49 -0.12 0.48 13.68
N MET A 50 -1.41 0.25 13.91
CA MET A 50 -1.93 -0.12 15.24
C MET A 50 -2.02 -1.64 15.44
N PHE A 51 -2.24 -2.41 14.37
CA PHE A 51 -2.30 -3.88 14.40
C PHE A 51 -0.91 -4.56 14.30
N THR A 52 0.15 -3.84 13.91
CA THR A 52 1.53 -4.38 13.88
C THR A 52 2.17 -4.62 15.26
N ASN A 53 1.56 -4.16 16.37
CA ASN A 53 2.04 -4.48 17.72
C ASN A 53 1.60 -5.91 18.11
N THR A 54 2.42 -6.90 17.75
CA THR A 54 2.14 -8.36 17.79
C THR A 54 1.81 -9.00 19.15
N ASN A 55 1.63 -8.21 20.22
CA ASN A 55 1.48 -8.70 21.59
C ASN A 55 0.17 -8.25 22.29
N SER A 56 -0.67 -7.42 21.65
CA SER A 56 -1.97 -7.02 22.19
C SER A 56 -3.09 -7.76 21.50
N SER A 57 -4.04 -8.31 22.27
CA SER A 57 -5.25 -8.92 21.72
C SER A 57 -6.10 -7.87 21.02
N ALA A 58 -6.80 -8.25 19.95
CA ALA A 58 -7.74 -7.36 19.27
C ALA A 58 -8.80 -6.82 20.24
N ALA A 59 -9.21 -7.60 21.25
CA ALA A 59 -10.11 -7.16 22.32
C ALA A 59 -9.50 -6.06 23.20
N GLU A 60 -8.21 -6.15 23.57
CA GLU A 60 -7.53 -5.12 24.37
C GLU A 60 -7.38 -3.82 23.58
N VAL A 61 -7.09 -3.90 22.28
CA VAL A 61 -7.04 -2.72 21.39
C VAL A 61 -8.42 -2.07 21.26
N ILE A 62 -9.50 -2.86 21.18
CA ILE A 62 -10.88 -2.36 21.18
C ILE A 62 -11.19 -1.67 22.52
N ASP A 63 -10.97 -2.33 23.64
CA ASP A 63 -11.31 -1.78 24.96
C ASP A 63 -10.52 -0.50 25.27
N GLU A 64 -9.18 -0.51 25.12
CA GLU A 64 -8.36 0.66 25.42
C GLU A 64 -8.58 1.83 24.44
N HIS A 65 -8.68 1.58 23.13
CA HIS A 65 -8.60 2.65 22.11
C HIS A 65 -9.94 2.98 21.42
N LEU A 66 -10.95 2.12 21.50
CA LEU A 66 -12.27 2.36 20.90
C LEU A 66 -13.40 2.49 21.94
N VAL A 67 -13.29 1.89 23.12
CA VAL A 67 -14.35 1.86 24.15
C VAL A 67 -14.07 2.76 25.37
N THR A 68 -12.83 3.22 25.61
CA THR A 68 -12.55 4.20 26.70
C THR A 68 -12.27 5.62 26.19
N TRP A 69 -12.89 6.60 26.85
CA TRP A 69 -12.77 8.05 26.60
C TRP A 69 -12.60 8.81 27.91
N ARG A 70 -11.83 9.91 27.91
CA ARG A 70 -11.63 10.78 29.08
C ARG A 70 -12.45 12.07 28.99
N SER A 71 -13.03 12.36 27.82
CA SER A 71 -13.87 13.53 27.55
C SER A 71 -14.97 13.25 26.52
N LEU A 72 -16.03 14.09 26.53
CA LEU A 72 -17.11 14.02 25.54
C LEU A 72 -16.64 14.27 24.10
N GLY A 73 -15.57 15.05 23.92
CA GLY A 73 -14.95 15.30 22.61
C GLY A 73 -14.20 14.08 22.07
N GLU A 74 -13.46 13.37 22.94
CA GLU A 74 -12.84 12.09 22.58
C GLU A 74 -13.90 11.06 22.19
N LEU A 75 -14.96 10.89 23.01
CA LEU A 75 -16.11 10.02 22.69
C LEU A 75 -16.75 10.35 21.33
N GLN A 76 -16.89 11.63 20.99
CA GLN A 76 -17.41 12.03 19.67
C GLN A 76 -16.43 11.68 18.53
N SER A 77 -15.13 11.84 18.73
CA SER A 77 -14.11 11.45 17.75
C SER A 77 -13.97 9.94 17.59
N GLN A 78 -14.06 9.16 18.68
CA GLN A 78 -14.05 7.70 18.66
C GLN A 78 -15.32 7.16 18.00
N ASN A 79 -16.51 7.72 18.27
CA ASN A 79 -17.72 7.36 17.53
C ASN A 79 -17.61 7.68 16.04
N GLN A 80 -17.00 8.80 15.65
CA GLN A 80 -16.74 9.08 14.23
C GLN A 80 -15.76 8.06 13.62
N ARG A 81 -14.68 7.71 14.33
CA ARG A 81 -13.70 6.70 13.86
C ARG A 81 -14.33 5.30 13.76
N LEU A 82 -15.13 4.89 14.75
CA LEU A 82 -15.93 3.66 14.74
C LEU A 82 -16.95 3.64 13.59
N LEU A 83 -17.60 4.76 13.28
CA LEU A 83 -18.53 4.86 12.14
C LEU A 83 -17.83 4.91 10.78
N CYS A 84 -16.51 5.15 10.71
CA CYS A 84 -15.72 4.87 9.51
C CYS A 84 -15.37 3.38 9.46
N ILE A 85 -14.71 2.85 10.50
CA ILE A 85 -14.30 1.43 10.59
C ILE A 85 -15.48 0.48 10.34
N ALA A 86 -16.67 0.76 10.89
CA ALA A 86 -17.86 -0.06 10.68
C ALA A 86 -18.44 0.02 9.24
N ARG A 87 -18.12 1.06 8.47
CA ARG A 87 -18.42 1.12 7.03
C ARG A 87 -17.34 0.40 6.22
N ASP A 88 -16.09 0.62 6.56
CA ASP A 88 -14.93 0.03 5.88
C ASP A 88 -14.96 -1.52 6.02
N LEU A 89 -15.28 -2.02 7.23
CA LEU A 89 -15.55 -3.44 7.48
C LEU A 89 -16.79 -3.95 6.74
N ALA A 90 -17.85 -3.15 6.59
CA ALA A 90 -19.03 -3.56 5.84
C ALA A 90 -18.73 -3.69 4.34
N THR A 91 -17.93 -2.78 3.77
CA THR A 91 -17.45 -2.91 2.38
C THR A 91 -16.52 -4.12 2.20
N GLN A 92 -15.60 -4.36 3.13
CA GLN A 92 -14.73 -5.54 3.11
C GLN A 92 -15.53 -6.86 3.22
N LEU A 93 -16.57 -6.90 4.04
CA LEU A 93 -17.47 -8.05 4.12
C LEU A 93 -18.27 -8.25 2.82
N GLU A 94 -18.79 -7.18 2.20
CA GLU A 94 -19.44 -7.28 0.89
C GLU A 94 -18.47 -7.71 -0.23
N GLU A 95 -17.20 -7.31 -0.17
CA GLU A 95 -16.16 -7.71 -1.11
C GLU A 95 -15.79 -9.19 -0.94
N HIS A 96 -15.50 -9.63 0.29
CA HIS A 96 -15.28 -11.04 0.61
C HIS A 96 -16.49 -11.90 0.22
N GLU A 97 -17.72 -11.43 0.46
CA GLU A 97 -18.94 -12.09 0.01
C GLU A 97 -19.06 -12.17 -1.52
N ARG A 98 -18.44 -11.28 -2.30
CA ARG A 98 -18.38 -11.41 -3.78
C ARG A 98 -17.29 -12.39 -4.19
N GLU A 99 -16.13 -12.35 -3.54
CA GLU A 99 -15.01 -13.25 -3.84
C GLU A 99 -15.31 -14.71 -3.50
N GLU A 100 -16.00 -15.00 -2.39
CA GLU A 100 -16.52 -16.35 -2.08
C GLU A 100 -17.49 -16.84 -3.16
N LYS A 101 -18.36 -15.97 -3.68
CA LYS A 101 -19.31 -16.32 -4.74
C LYS A 101 -18.62 -16.52 -6.09
N GLU A 102 -17.63 -15.71 -6.45
CA GLU A 102 -16.80 -15.93 -7.66
C GLU A 102 -15.94 -17.20 -7.55
N THR A 103 -15.31 -17.46 -6.40
CA THR A 103 -14.47 -18.65 -6.19
C THR A 103 -15.30 -19.92 -6.16
N ALA A 104 -16.45 -19.94 -5.49
CA ALA A 104 -17.39 -21.06 -5.54
C ALA A 104 -17.88 -21.35 -6.98
N ALA A 105 -18.15 -20.31 -7.78
CA ALA A 105 -18.50 -20.46 -9.18
C ALA A 105 -17.35 -21.09 -9.99
N ARG A 106 -16.13 -20.57 -9.88
CA ARG A 106 -14.93 -21.11 -10.57
C ARG A 106 -14.63 -22.55 -10.14
N VAL A 107 -14.79 -22.89 -8.86
CA VAL A 107 -14.66 -24.28 -8.37
C VAL A 107 -15.71 -25.18 -9.02
N SER A 108 -16.97 -24.73 -9.11
CA SER A 108 -18.02 -25.53 -9.75
C SER A 108 -17.75 -25.79 -11.24
N GLU A 109 -17.24 -24.79 -11.97
CA GLU A 109 -16.85 -24.92 -13.38
C GLU A 109 -15.66 -25.87 -13.56
N LEU A 110 -14.65 -25.76 -12.70
CA LEU A 110 -13.50 -26.67 -12.69
C LEU A 110 -13.93 -28.12 -12.35
N THR A 111 -14.82 -28.33 -11.38
CA THR A 111 -15.34 -29.68 -11.10
C THR A 111 -16.08 -30.27 -12.28
N LEU A 112 -16.94 -29.49 -12.94
CA LEU A 112 -17.68 -29.94 -14.13
C LEU A 112 -16.73 -30.22 -15.30
N ARG A 113 -15.66 -29.42 -15.47
CA ARG A 113 -14.65 -29.69 -16.50
C ARG A 113 -13.86 -30.97 -16.20
N VAL A 114 -13.47 -31.22 -14.95
CA VAL A 114 -12.84 -32.47 -14.52
C VAL A 114 -13.76 -33.67 -14.76
N GLU A 115 -15.06 -33.56 -14.45
CA GLU A 115 -16.05 -34.60 -14.76
C GLU A 115 -16.11 -34.89 -16.28
N THR A 116 -16.21 -33.86 -17.14
CA THR A 116 -16.23 -34.08 -18.61
C THR A 116 -14.96 -34.77 -19.11
N LEU A 117 -13.79 -34.33 -18.68
CA LEU A 117 -12.50 -34.94 -19.07
C LEU A 117 -12.36 -36.37 -18.53
N SER A 118 -12.90 -36.67 -17.34
CA SER A 118 -12.92 -38.03 -16.81
C SER A 118 -13.79 -38.98 -17.64
N GLY A 119 -14.94 -38.51 -18.13
CA GLY A 119 -15.82 -39.25 -19.03
C GLY A 119 -15.20 -39.49 -20.41
N GLU A 120 -14.59 -38.45 -21.00
CA GLU A 120 -13.81 -38.58 -22.25
C GLU A 120 -12.69 -39.63 -22.12
N LEU A 121 -11.95 -39.60 -20.99
CA LEU A 121 -10.84 -40.51 -20.72
C LEU A 121 -11.30 -41.97 -20.47
N ASP A 122 -12.46 -42.19 -19.86
CA ASP A 122 -13.05 -43.53 -19.72
C ASP A 122 -13.63 -44.08 -21.05
N VAL A 123 -14.13 -43.22 -21.95
CA VAL A 123 -14.46 -43.64 -23.33
C VAL A 123 -13.20 -44.10 -24.07
N VAL A 124 -12.09 -43.36 -23.98
CA VAL A 124 -10.80 -43.77 -24.57
C VAL A 124 -10.27 -45.08 -23.95
N ARG A 125 -10.48 -45.30 -22.64
CA ARG A 125 -10.15 -46.59 -22.00
C ARG A 125 -11.03 -47.74 -22.50
N MET A 126 -12.29 -47.49 -22.86
CA MET A 126 -13.18 -48.52 -23.43
C MET A 126 -12.76 -48.89 -24.86
N THR A 127 -12.54 -47.93 -25.75
CA THR A 127 -12.08 -48.22 -27.12
C THR A 127 -10.70 -48.90 -27.14
N ALA A 128 -9.80 -48.51 -26.21
CA ALA A 128 -8.52 -49.19 -26.01
C ALA A 128 -8.65 -50.63 -25.46
N ARG A 129 -9.71 -50.96 -24.72
CA ARG A 129 -10.03 -52.34 -24.31
C ARG A 129 -10.58 -53.14 -25.49
N GLU A 130 -11.46 -52.55 -26.29
CA GLU A 130 -12.05 -53.17 -27.48
C GLU A 130 -10.96 -53.54 -28.50
N ALA A 131 -10.09 -52.61 -28.88
CA ALA A 131 -8.94 -52.88 -29.76
C ALA A 131 -7.99 -53.96 -29.21
N ARG A 132 -7.83 -54.07 -27.88
CA ARG A 132 -7.08 -55.17 -27.23
C ARG A 132 -7.81 -56.51 -27.34
N THR A 133 -9.14 -56.53 -27.30
CA THR A 133 -9.91 -57.78 -27.53
C THR A 133 -9.91 -58.20 -29.00
N GLU A 134 -9.95 -57.26 -29.95
CA GLU A 134 -9.84 -57.54 -31.39
C GLU A 134 -8.46 -58.09 -31.75
N THR A 135 -7.37 -57.46 -31.29
CA THR A 135 -6.00 -57.97 -31.50
C THR A 135 -5.78 -59.33 -30.82
N GLN A 136 -6.43 -59.60 -29.68
CA GLN A 136 -6.46 -60.96 -29.10
C GLN A 136 -7.29 -61.96 -29.93
N ALA A 137 -8.34 -61.53 -30.63
CA ALA A 137 -9.09 -62.39 -31.54
C ALA A 137 -8.26 -62.72 -32.80
N VAL A 138 -7.60 -61.72 -33.41
CA VAL A 138 -6.74 -61.87 -34.60
C VAL A 138 -5.52 -62.73 -34.29
N THR A 139 -4.88 -62.57 -33.13
CA THR A 139 -3.78 -63.47 -32.72
C THR A 139 -4.26 -64.91 -32.47
N ARG A 140 -5.41 -65.12 -31.81
CA ARG A 140 -6.01 -66.46 -31.69
C ARG A 140 -6.35 -67.07 -33.06
N GLN A 141 -6.82 -66.28 -34.03
CA GLN A 141 -7.04 -66.74 -35.41
C GLN A 141 -5.72 -67.11 -36.10
N ARG A 142 -4.71 -66.23 -36.07
CA ARG A 142 -3.35 -66.48 -36.59
C ARG A 142 -2.77 -67.79 -36.04
N ASP A 143 -2.89 -67.99 -34.73
CA ASP A 143 -2.29 -69.14 -34.04
C ASP A 143 -3.12 -70.42 -34.26
N MET A 144 -4.43 -70.31 -34.48
CA MET A 144 -5.28 -71.40 -34.99
C MET A 144 -4.90 -71.79 -36.43
N TYR A 145 -4.64 -70.83 -37.31
CA TYR A 145 -4.18 -71.10 -38.69
C TYR A 145 -2.76 -71.70 -38.70
N ARG A 146 -1.84 -71.22 -37.84
CA ARG A 146 -0.52 -71.85 -37.64
C ARG A 146 -0.65 -73.29 -37.12
N ALA A 147 -1.51 -73.54 -36.14
CA ALA A 147 -1.78 -74.89 -35.65
C ALA A 147 -2.43 -75.80 -36.71
N LEU A 148 -3.21 -75.24 -37.64
CA LEU A 148 -3.80 -75.96 -38.75
C LEU A 148 -2.74 -76.30 -39.82
N LEU A 149 -1.88 -75.35 -40.20
CA LEU A 149 -0.77 -75.55 -41.14
C LEU A 149 0.23 -76.60 -40.63
N ASN A 150 0.62 -76.50 -39.36
CA ASN A 150 1.48 -77.48 -38.67
C ASN A 150 0.83 -78.87 -38.56
N ARG A 151 -0.48 -79.01 -38.76
CA ARG A 151 -1.20 -80.30 -38.77
C ARG A 151 -1.27 -80.93 -40.17
N TYR A 152 -0.85 -80.20 -41.21
CA TYR A 152 -0.78 -80.67 -42.60
C TYR A 152 0.68 -80.78 -43.10
N ASP A 153 1.67 -80.76 -42.19
CA ASP A 153 3.11 -80.86 -42.49
C ASP A 153 3.62 -79.86 -43.56
N ILE A 154 3.02 -78.65 -43.59
CA ILE A 154 3.50 -77.54 -44.42
C ILE A 154 4.45 -76.69 -43.56
N GLU A 155 5.76 -76.86 -43.75
CA GLU A 155 6.78 -76.07 -43.06
C GLU A 155 6.67 -74.58 -43.44
N VAL A 156 6.21 -73.76 -42.50
CA VAL A 156 6.32 -72.30 -42.58
C VAL A 156 7.71 -71.92 -42.08
N SER A 157 8.61 -71.59 -43.01
CA SER A 157 10.00 -71.23 -42.72
C SER A 157 10.10 -70.11 -41.68
N ARG A 158 10.97 -70.32 -40.68
CA ARG A 158 11.12 -69.44 -39.52
C ARG A 158 12.17 -68.36 -39.80
N LEU A 159 11.70 -67.20 -40.27
CA LEU A 159 12.44 -65.95 -40.32
C LEU A 159 11.65 -64.89 -39.54
N GLU A 160 12.30 -63.75 -39.22
CA GLU A 160 11.77 -62.64 -38.41
C GLU A 160 11.56 -62.98 -36.92
N ASP A 161 12.67 -62.99 -36.17
CA ASP A 161 12.80 -62.27 -34.89
C ASP A 161 14.26 -61.74 -34.82
N GLU A 162 14.44 -60.54 -34.24
CA GLU A 162 15.69 -59.75 -34.04
C GLU A 162 16.21 -58.84 -35.19
N SER A 163 16.69 -57.65 -34.77
CA SER A 163 17.32 -56.55 -35.55
C SER A 163 16.54 -55.95 -36.72
N MET A 164 15.69 -54.96 -36.42
CA MET A 164 15.40 -53.83 -37.33
C MET A 164 15.98 -52.55 -36.72
N GLU A 165 17.23 -52.26 -37.04
CA GLU A 165 17.86 -50.97 -36.79
C GLU A 165 18.57 -50.51 -38.08
N GLU A 166 18.16 -49.35 -38.56
CA GLU A 166 18.86 -48.49 -39.52
C GLU A 166 19.11 -48.88 -41.00
N LYS A 167 18.47 -48.07 -41.86
CA LYS A 167 19.05 -47.32 -43.00
C LYS A 167 19.01 -47.92 -44.41
N ALA A 168 18.90 -47.00 -45.37
CA ALA A 168 18.69 -47.26 -46.79
C ALA A 168 19.46 -46.24 -47.65
N THR A 169 20.14 -46.74 -48.69
CA THR A 169 20.53 -46.09 -49.97
C THR A 169 21.10 -47.21 -50.85
N CYS A 170 20.42 -47.69 -51.90
CA CYS A 170 20.26 -47.09 -53.24
C CYS A 170 21.52 -47.19 -54.14
N GLU A 171 21.32 -47.74 -55.34
CA GLU A 171 22.06 -47.43 -56.60
C GLU A 171 23.55 -47.89 -56.72
N SER A 172 24.13 -48.19 -57.91
CA SER A 172 23.60 -48.45 -59.28
C SER A 172 24.69 -49.10 -60.19
N ALA A 173 24.34 -49.41 -61.44
CA ALA A 173 25.20 -49.65 -62.64
C ALA A 173 26.02 -50.96 -62.69
N ASN A 174 26.15 -51.63 -63.85
CA ASN A 174 26.86 -51.13 -65.04
C ASN A 174 26.38 -51.73 -66.39
N GLU A 175 26.82 -51.14 -67.50
CA GLU A 175 26.65 -51.60 -68.90
C GLU A 175 28.02 -52.01 -69.52
N ASN A 176 28.32 -52.14 -70.82
CA ASN A 176 27.66 -51.83 -72.12
C ASN A 176 28.23 -52.77 -73.23
N ALA A 177 28.11 -52.39 -74.52
CA ALA A 177 28.58 -53.08 -75.74
C ALA A 177 27.85 -54.42 -76.05
N ILE A 178 26.81 -54.51 -76.89
CA ILE A 178 26.54 -53.97 -78.26
C ILE A 178 27.40 -54.62 -79.35
N GLN A 179 26.75 -55.44 -80.21
CA GLN A 179 26.77 -55.27 -81.67
C GLN A 179 25.62 -56.05 -82.36
N LEU A 180 25.14 -55.53 -83.50
CA LEU A 180 24.13 -56.14 -84.38
C LEU A 180 24.72 -56.33 -85.78
N PHE A 181 24.18 -57.28 -86.57
CA PHE A 181 24.07 -57.36 -88.06
C PHE A 181 23.73 -58.85 -88.41
N ASP A 182 23.26 -59.23 -89.61
CA ASP A 182 22.00 -58.96 -90.33
C ASP A 182 21.82 -60.15 -91.34
N SER A 183 20.80 -60.07 -92.19
CA SER A 183 20.29 -61.00 -93.22
C SER A 183 21.30 -61.72 -94.13
N ASP A 184 21.04 -63.01 -94.44
CA ASP A 184 20.71 -63.48 -95.82
C ASP A 184 20.38 -64.99 -95.90
N VAL A 185 19.36 -65.39 -96.68
CA VAL A 185 18.71 -66.73 -96.64
C VAL A 185 17.96 -67.04 -97.97
N PRO A 186 17.88 -68.28 -98.53
CA PRO A 186 18.73 -69.49 -98.45
C PRO A 186 19.12 -70.05 -99.87
N SER A 187 19.63 -71.30 -99.96
CA SER A 187 19.55 -72.14 -101.20
C SER A 187 19.74 -73.65 -100.94
N GLY A 188 19.14 -74.48 -101.79
CA GLY A 188 19.51 -75.90 -102.02
C GLY A 188 19.76 -76.11 -103.53
N PRO A 189 19.55 -77.30 -104.14
CA PRO A 189 19.47 -78.66 -103.59
C PRO A 189 20.39 -79.68 -104.33
N GLY A 190 20.35 -80.96 -103.93
CA GLY A 190 20.99 -82.11 -104.64
C GLY A 190 22.35 -82.54 -104.06
N GLY A 191 22.82 -83.77 -104.22
CA GLY A 191 22.25 -84.94 -104.93
C GLY A 191 23.35 -85.73 -105.68
N LYS A 192 23.66 -86.97 -105.26
CA LYS A 192 24.62 -87.89 -105.93
C LYS A 192 24.56 -89.34 -105.41
N HIS A 193 24.02 -90.24 -106.24
CA HIS A 193 24.51 -91.62 -106.45
C HIS A 193 25.25 -91.63 -107.82
N PRO A 194 25.70 -92.77 -108.44
CA PRO A 194 25.84 -94.17 -107.98
C PRO A 194 27.23 -94.80 -108.29
N ALA A 195 27.50 -96.00 -107.75
CA ALA A 195 28.37 -97.07 -108.31
C ALA A 195 28.48 -98.25 -107.31
N ALA A 196 28.58 -99.53 -107.68
CA ALA A 196 28.41 -100.20 -108.98
C ALA A 196 28.21 -101.73 -108.80
N ARG A 197 27.49 -102.37 -109.75
CA ARG A 197 27.60 -103.79 -110.25
C ARG A 197 27.59 -104.96 -109.21
N SER A 198 27.07 -106.15 -109.51
CA SER A 198 26.84 -106.83 -110.81
C SER A 198 25.58 -107.72 -110.84
N SER A 199 25.29 -108.28 -112.01
CA SER A 199 24.10 -109.09 -112.35
C SER A 199 24.30 -110.61 -112.18
N SER A 200 23.21 -111.36 -111.96
CA SER A 200 22.94 -112.59 -112.74
C SER A 200 21.46 -112.97 -112.74
N ASP A 201 21.04 -113.56 -113.86
CA ASP A 201 19.92 -114.49 -114.11
C ASP A 201 18.52 -114.22 -113.54
N GLY A 202 17.55 -114.08 -114.46
CA GLY A 202 16.13 -113.95 -114.14
C GLY A 202 15.39 -115.29 -114.17
N ASN A 203 14.78 -115.66 -113.05
CA ASN A 203 13.60 -116.53 -113.02
C ASN A 203 12.66 -116.16 -111.85
N THR A 204 12.66 -114.87 -111.47
CA THR A 204 12.16 -114.33 -110.20
C THR A 204 10.99 -113.36 -110.35
N ASN A 205 10.58 -113.02 -111.58
CA ASN A 205 9.71 -111.88 -111.85
C ASN A 205 8.28 -111.99 -111.28
N THR A 206 7.79 -113.18 -110.95
CA THR A 206 6.47 -113.36 -110.30
C THR A 206 6.57 -113.21 -108.79
N THR A 207 7.41 -114.00 -108.13
CA THR A 207 7.57 -113.96 -106.66
C THR A 207 8.26 -112.69 -106.16
N ASN A 208 9.01 -111.99 -107.01
CA ASN A 208 9.48 -110.64 -106.71
C ASN A 208 8.41 -109.56 -106.96
N ALA A 209 7.44 -109.76 -107.88
CA ALA A 209 6.35 -108.80 -108.06
C ALA A 209 5.42 -108.81 -106.84
N GLU A 210 4.99 -109.99 -106.39
CA GLU A 210 4.18 -110.16 -105.18
C GLU A 210 4.88 -109.54 -103.96
N ARG A 211 6.19 -109.80 -103.77
CA ARG A 211 6.98 -109.19 -102.68
C ARG A 211 7.20 -107.68 -102.83
N LEU A 212 7.25 -107.15 -104.05
CA LEU A 212 7.32 -105.70 -104.28
C LEU A 212 5.97 -105.04 -103.97
N GLU A 213 4.85 -105.70 -104.29
CA GLU A 213 3.51 -105.22 -103.90
C GLU A 213 3.31 -105.30 -102.38
N GLU A 214 3.73 -106.38 -101.71
CA GLU A 214 3.72 -106.49 -100.25
C GLU A 214 4.59 -105.41 -99.57
N THR A 215 5.80 -105.15 -100.08
CA THR A 215 6.70 -104.12 -99.50
C THR A 215 6.28 -102.69 -99.85
N LEU A 216 5.61 -102.44 -100.98
CA LEU A 216 4.99 -101.15 -101.27
C LEU A 216 3.74 -100.92 -100.40
N ALA A 217 2.95 -101.96 -100.13
CA ALA A 217 1.83 -101.90 -99.21
C ALA A 217 2.29 -101.67 -97.76
N SER A 218 3.34 -102.36 -97.30
CA SER A 218 3.91 -102.10 -95.97
C SER A 218 4.43 -100.67 -95.87
N LEU A 219 5.20 -100.20 -96.87
CA LEU A 219 5.73 -98.85 -96.92
C LEU A 219 4.63 -97.77 -96.93
N ASP A 220 3.51 -97.98 -97.63
CA ASP A 220 2.36 -97.06 -97.59
C ASP A 220 1.65 -97.08 -96.21
N THR A 221 1.56 -98.22 -95.53
CA THR A 221 1.09 -98.25 -94.13
C THR A 221 2.07 -97.59 -93.15
N GLU A 222 3.37 -97.69 -93.39
CA GLU A 222 4.41 -97.01 -92.62
C GLU A 222 4.41 -95.51 -92.86
N PHE A 223 4.18 -95.05 -94.10
CA PHE A 223 3.99 -93.62 -94.41
C PHE A 223 2.71 -93.05 -93.80
N LYS A 224 1.62 -93.83 -93.74
CA LYS A 224 0.38 -93.44 -93.03
C LYS A 224 0.62 -93.29 -91.53
N ARG A 225 1.25 -94.29 -90.90
CA ARG A 225 1.66 -94.21 -89.49
C ARG A 225 2.58 -93.03 -89.23
N TYR A 226 3.67 -92.85 -89.99
CA TYR A 226 4.56 -91.70 -89.85
C TYR A 226 3.83 -90.35 -90.00
N ARG A 227 2.81 -90.27 -90.85
CA ARG A 227 1.98 -89.06 -91.01
C ARG A 227 1.03 -88.85 -89.83
N GLU A 228 0.50 -89.92 -89.24
CA GLU A 228 -0.33 -89.90 -88.03
C GLU A 228 0.53 -89.55 -86.79
N ASP A 229 1.61 -90.30 -86.55
CA ASP A 229 2.63 -90.06 -85.52
C ASP A 229 3.16 -88.63 -85.58
N LYS A 230 3.45 -88.11 -86.78
CA LYS A 230 3.88 -86.72 -86.97
C LYS A 230 2.77 -85.73 -86.62
N LEU A 231 1.53 -85.97 -87.05
CA LEU A 231 0.41 -85.10 -86.68
C LEU A 231 0.10 -85.16 -85.18
N GLU A 232 0.41 -86.25 -84.48
CA GLU A 232 0.29 -86.33 -83.02
C GLU A 232 1.47 -85.68 -82.30
N SER A 233 2.69 -85.82 -82.81
CA SER A 233 3.87 -85.10 -82.34
C SER A 233 3.72 -83.59 -82.52
N ASP A 234 3.29 -83.12 -83.70
CA ASP A 234 3.00 -81.71 -83.98
C ASP A 234 1.89 -81.18 -83.05
N LYS A 235 0.82 -81.97 -82.79
CA LYS A 235 -0.21 -81.61 -81.78
C LYS A 235 0.40 -81.46 -80.39
N ILE A 236 1.19 -82.41 -79.91
CA ILE A 236 1.84 -82.38 -78.58
C ILE A 236 2.77 -81.16 -78.46
N TYR A 237 3.51 -80.81 -79.52
CA TYR A 237 4.28 -79.58 -79.54
C TYR A 237 3.40 -78.33 -79.50
N THR A 238 2.27 -78.27 -80.24
CA THR A 238 1.36 -77.11 -80.12
C THR A 238 0.72 -76.98 -78.74
N THR A 239 0.28 -78.07 -78.11
CA THR A 239 -0.37 -78.02 -76.79
C THR A 239 0.62 -77.67 -75.68
N THR A 240 1.85 -78.20 -75.72
CA THR A 240 2.91 -77.82 -74.76
C THR A 240 3.37 -76.37 -74.95
N ILE A 241 3.49 -75.88 -76.19
CA ILE A 241 3.75 -74.46 -76.48
C ILE A 241 2.60 -73.58 -75.96
N GLU A 242 1.34 -74.01 -76.06
CA GLU A 242 0.20 -73.29 -75.49
C GLU A 242 0.16 -73.32 -73.96
N GLN A 243 0.54 -74.43 -73.32
CA GLN A 243 0.67 -74.54 -71.86
C GLN A 243 1.75 -73.59 -71.34
N LEU A 244 2.96 -73.66 -71.90
CA LEU A 244 4.06 -72.77 -71.56
C LEU A 244 3.71 -71.28 -71.79
N ARG A 245 2.92 -70.97 -72.83
CA ARG A 245 2.39 -69.60 -73.04
C ARG A 245 1.40 -69.17 -71.96
N LYS A 246 0.50 -70.06 -71.52
CA LYS A 246 -0.47 -69.80 -70.43
C LYS A 246 0.25 -69.59 -69.11
N GLU A 247 1.11 -70.53 -68.71
CA GLU A 247 1.97 -70.45 -67.51
C GLU A 247 2.82 -69.16 -67.52
N SER A 248 3.43 -68.81 -68.66
CA SER A 248 4.19 -67.57 -68.83
C SER A 248 3.30 -66.31 -68.71
N SER A 249 2.02 -66.37 -69.08
CA SER A 249 1.07 -65.27 -68.90
C SER A 249 0.58 -65.15 -67.45
N GLU A 250 0.33 -66.28 -66.78
CA GLU A 250 -0.09 -66.35 -65.39
C GLU A 250 1.04 -65.91 -64.44
N ALA A 251 2.28 -66.32 -64.71
CA ALA A 251 3.47 -65.85 -64.01
C ALA A 251 3.67 -64.32 -64.17
N ARG A 252 3.42 -63.74 -65.35
CA ARG A 252 3.44 -62.27 -65.54
C ARG A 252 2.34 -61.59 -64.72
N LEU A 253 1.12 -62.11 -64.74
CA LEU A 253 -0.01 -61.56 -63.98
C LEU A 253 0.20 -61.68 -62.46
N LEU A 254 0.84 -62.74 -61.98
CA LEU A 254 1.21 -62.88 -60.56
C LEU A 254 2.31 -61.91 -60.17
N ASN A 255 3.37 -61.76 -60.98
CA ASN A 255 4.40 -60.75 -60.72
C ASN A 255 3.83 -59.32 -60.70
N GLN A 256 2.92 -58.97 -61.63
CA GLN A 256 2.24 -57.68 -61.64
C GLN A 256 1.38 -57.45 -60.38
N LYS A 257 0.70 -58.48 -59.88
CA LYS A 257 -0.08 -58.41 -58.62
C LYS A 257 0.81 -58.26 -57.39
N LEU A 258 1.92 -59.00 -57.33
CA LEU A 258 2.87 -58.94 -56.23
C LEU A 258 3.61 -57.59 -56.20
N ALA A 259 4.00 -57.05 -57.35
CA ALA A 259 4.54 -55.70 -57.48
C ALA A 259 3.54 -54.65 -56.94
N ALA A 260 2.29 -54.66 -57.42
CA ALA A 260 1.28 -53.71 -56.94
C ALA A 260 0.94 -53.86 -55.44
N GLN A 261 1.07 -55.06 -54.86
CA GLN A 261 0.93 -55.29 -53.42
C GLN A 261 2.14 -54.77 -52.62
N LEU A 262 3.34 -54.89 -53.18
CA LEU A 262 4.58 -54.35 -52.63
C LEU A 262 4.60 -52.81 -52.69
N ASP A 263 4.19 -52.22 -53.80
CA ASP A 263 4.02 -50.76 -53.94
C ASP A 263 3.03 -50.21 -52.90
N PHE A 264 1.90 -50.90 -52.71
CA PHE A 264 0.90 -50.55 -51.69
C PHE A 264 1.44 -50.69 -50.26
N SER A 265 2.27 -51.70 -49.98
CA SER A 265 2.87 -51.88 -48.66
C SER A 265 3.95 -50.82 -48.38
N HIS A 266 4.75 -50.44 -49.38
CA HIS A 266 5.72 -49.35 -49.27
C HIS A 266 5.06 -48.00 -49.04
N GLU A 267 4.01 -47.63 -49.78
CA GLU A 267 3.32 -46.35 -49.54
C GLU A 267 2.61 -46.34 -48.17
N LYS A 268 2.09 -47.49 -47.70
CA LYS A 268 1.58 -47.61 -46.32
C LYS A 268 2.68 -47.42 -45.27
N LEU A 269 3.86 -48.02 -45.47
CA LEU A 269 5.01 -47.86 -44.57
C LEU A 269 5.48 -46.39 -44.54
N ARG A 270 5.65 -45.78 -45.72
CA ARG A 270 5.98 -44.37 -45.89
C ARG A 270 5.00 -43.44 -45.18
N ILE A 271 3.69 -43.69 -45.29
CA ILE A 271 2.67 -42.92 -44.54
C ILE A 271 2.89 -43.08 -43.03
N MET A 272 3.14 -44.30 -42.54
CA MET A 272 3.43 -44.52 -41.11
C MET A 272 4.75 -43.86 -40.66
N GLU A 273 5.78 -43.87 -41.49
CA GLU A 273 7.04 -43.16 -41.25
C GLU A 273 6.83 -41.64 -41.16
N THR A 274 6.06 -41.05 -42.07
CA THR A 274 5.72 -39.62 -42.01
C THR A 274 4.92 -39.28 -40.73
N ASN A 275 3.95 -40.11 -40.35
CA ASN A 275 3.19 -39.94 -39.10
C ASN A 275 4.11 -40.05 -37.86
N ILE A 276 5.00 -41.06 -37.82
CA ILE A 276 5.99 -41.22 -36.74
C ILE A 276 6.96 -40.03 -36.70
N SER A 277 7.34 -39.47 -37.86
CA SER A 277 8.18 -38.27 -37.91
C SER A 277 7.45 -37.04 -37.35
N GLY A 278 6.15 -36.90 -37.64
CA GLY A 278 5.29 -35.85 -37.07
C GLY A 278 5.16 -35.96 -35.55
N TYR A 279 4.84 -37.15 -35.03
CA TYR A 279 4.78 -37.38 -33.58
C TYR A 279 6.15 -37.18 -32.89
N LYS A 280 7.26 -37.56 -33.54
CA LYS A 280 8.62 -37.24 -33.05
C LYS A 280 8.82 -35.73 -32.95
N GLN A 281 8.44 -34.96 -33.97
CA GLN A 281 8.54 -33.50 -33.97
C GLN A 281 7.68 -32.87 -32.86
N GLU A 282 6.41 -33.27 -32.75
CA GLU A 282 5.49 -32.84 -31.68
C GLU A 282 6.08 -33.11 -30.29
N ILE A 283 6.62 -34.31 -30.05
CA ILE A 283 7.29 -34.66 -28.80
C ILE A 283 8.54 -33.79 -28.54
N THR A 284 9.30 -33.37 -29.56
CA THR A 284 10.40 -32.39 -29.34
C THR A 284 9.88 -31.03 -28.92
N VAL A 285 8.82 -30.52 -29.57
CA VAL A 285 8.22 -29.21 -29.24
C VAL A 285 7.63 -29.23 -27.83
N LEU A 286 6.92 -30.30 -27.44
CA LEU A 286 6.39 -30.46 -26.08
C LEU A 286 7.50 -30.53 -25.02
N ARG A 287 8.65 -31.17 -25.33
CA ARG A 287 9.83 -31.19 -24.44
C ARG A 287 10.49 -29.82 -24.33
N GLU A 288 10.62 -29.09 -25.44
CA GLU A 288 11.16 -27.72 -25.46
C GLU A 288 10.25 -26.74 -24.73
N MET A 289 8.93 -26.84 -24.88
CA MET A 289 7.97 -26.05 -24.09
C MET A 289 8.05 -26.39 -22.60
N ASN A 290 8.13 -27.67 -22.23
CA ASN A 290 8.28 -28.07 -20.83
C ASN A 290 9.60 -27.56 -20.23
N ALA A 291 10.71 -27.62 -20.98
CA ALA A 291 11.98 -27.02 -20.58
C ALA A 291 11.87 -25.50 -20.41
N ARG A 292 11.22 -24.78 -21.34
CA ARG A 292 10.96 -23.34 -21.23
C ARG A 292 10.13 -23.00 -19.99
N TYR A 293 9.04 -23.73 -19.75
CA TYR A 293 8.21 -23.55 -18.55
C TYR A 293 9.01 -23.84 -17.27
N SER A 294 9.81 -24.90 -17.24
CA SER A 294 10.69 -25.23 -16.10
C SER A 294 11.70 -24.12 -15.82
N THR A 295 12.34 -23.57 -16.87
CA THR A 295 13.26 -22.43 -16.71
C THR A 295 12.56 -21.13 -16.30
N SER A 296 11.33 -20.90 -16.79
CA SER A 296 10.53 -19.73 -16.41
C SER A 296 10.01 -19.83 -14.97
N ALA A 297 9.65 -21.04 -14.51
CA ALA A 297 9.28 -21.30 -13.13
C ALA A 297 10.47 -21.03 -12.20
N ALA A 298 11.62 -21.66 -12.46
CA ALA A 298 12.84 -21.45 -11.69
C ALA A 298 13.30 -19.98 -11.67
N ALA A 299 13.14 -19.24 -12.77
CA ALA A 299 13.39 -17.80 -12.80
C ALA A 299 12.42 -17.03 -11.89
N SER A 300 11.11 -17.32 -11.95
CA SER A 300 10.11 -16.69 -11.07
C SER A 300 10.30 -17.05 -9.59
N GLU A 301 10.74 -18.27 -9.28
CA GLU A 301 11.08 -18.70 -7.92
C GLU A 301 12.31 -17.96 -7.38
N ALA A 302 13.34 -17.75 -8.22
CA ALA A 302 14.50 -16.94 -7.88
C ALA A 302 14.14 -15.45 -7.68
N GLU A 303 13.26 -14.89 -8.51
CA GLU A 303 12.74 -13.53 -8.33
C GLU A 303 11.89 -13.40 -7.06
N LEU A 304 11.02 -14.37 -6.74
CA LEU A 304 10.27 -14.41 -5.49
C LEU A 304 11.18 -14.57 -4.27
N ALA A 305 12.25 -15.37 -4.36
CA ALA A 305 13.26 -15.47 -3.30
C ALA A 305 13.98 -14.13 -3.08
N ARG A 306 14.38 -13.45 -4.16
CA ARG A 306 14.99 -12.11 -4.12
C ARG A 306 14.06 -11.06 -3.53
N LEU A 307 12.77 -11.08 -3.89
CA LEU A 307 11.75 -10.18 -3.35
C LEU A 307 11.45 -10.47 -1.87
N ARG A 308 11.46 -11.73 -1.43
CA ARG A 308 11.37 -12.10 0.00
C ARG A 308 12.59 -11.61 0.79
N GLU A 309 13.79 -11.74 0.22
CA GLU A 309 15.02 -11.23 0.85
C GLU A 309 15.01 -9.69 0.95
N ASP A 310 14.57 -8.99 -0.09
CA ASP A 310 14.42 -7.53 -0.06
C ASP A 310 13.30 -7.08 0.89
N LEU A 311 12.19 -7.82 0.99
CA LEU A 311 11.14 -7.57 1.97
C LEU A 311 11.68 -7.69 3.40
N LEU A 312 12.41 -8.76 3.71
CA LEU A 312 13.08 -8.94 5.00
C LEU A 312 14.05 -7.78 5.28
N ARG A 313 14.91 -7.42 4.32
CA ARG A 313 15.80 -6.24 4.43
C ARG A 313 15.06 -4.93 4.67
N THR A 314 13.83 -4.76 4.18
CA THR A 314 13.01 -3.58 4.48
C THR A 314 12.30 -3.67 5.84
N SER A 315 11.91 -4.86 6.27
CA SER A 315 11.36 -5.11 7.60
C SER A 315 12.40 -4.87 8.69
N ASP A 316 13.63 -5.37 8.52
CA ASP A 316 14.73 -5.15 9.46
C ASP A 316 15.01 -3.64 9.62
N LYS A 317 15.09 -2.90 8.51
CA LYS A 317 15.25 -1.43 8.52
C LYS A 317 14.07 -0.69 9.13
N LEU A 318 12.85 -1.19 8.95
CA LEU A 318 11.67 -0.62 9.61
C LEU A 318 11.77 -0.83 11.13
N LEU A 319 12.16 -2.02 11.58
CA LEU A 319 12.38 -2.32 13.00
C LEU A 319 13.54 -1.50 13.60
N GLU A 320 14.64 -1.28 12.87
CA GLU A 320 15.71 -0.35 13.26
C GLU A 320 15.17 1.07 13.47
N VAL A 321 14.44 1.61 12.47
CA VAL A 321 13.85 2.96 12.53
C VAL A 321 12.78 3.07 13.62
N GLU A 322 11.98 2.04 13.87
CA GLU A 322 11.04 2.00 14.99
C GLU A 322 11.75 2.00 16.34
N VAL A 323 12.85 1.26 16.49
CA VAL A 323 13.65 1.22 17.73
C VAL A 323 14.29 2.60 17.98
N ASP A 324 14.80 3.25 16.94
CA ASP A 324 15.35 4.62 17.02
C ASP A 324 14.27 5.68 17.29
N ALA A 325 13.07 5.52 16.74
CA ALA A 325 11.91 6.37 17.05
C ALA A 325 11.47 6.18 18.51
N ARG A 326 11.33 4.93 18.97
CA ARG A 326 11.05 4.57 20.38
C ARG A 326 12.18 5.04 21.31
N HIS A 327 13.43 5.09 20.87
CA HIS A 327 14.56 5.65 21.63
C HIS A 327 14.48 7.18 21.73
N SER A 328 14.25 7.85 20.60
CA SER A 328 14.11 9.31 20.51
C SER A 328 12.91 9.82 21.31
N ALA A 329 11.77 9.11 21.30
CA ALA A 329 10.61 9.41 22.13
C ALA A 329 10.96 9.37 23.62
N ARG A 330 11.64 8.33 24.10
CA ARG A 330 12.11 8.21 25.50
C ARG A 330 13.11 9.30 25.88
N GLN A 331 14.02 9.69 24.98
CA GLN A 331 14.90 10.85 25.22
C GLN A 331 14.09 12.15 25.39
N LEU A 332 13.06 12.35 24.56
CA LEU A 332 12.20 13.54 24.57
C LEU A 332 11.30 13.58 25.82
N GLU A 333 10.80 12.44 26.28
CA GLU A 333 10.09 12.30 27.57
C GLU A 333 10.99 12.64 28.76
N LEU A 334 12.22 12.11 28.79
CA LEU A 334 13.22 12.46 29.82
C LEU A 334 13.57 13.95 29.78
N ALA A 335 13.67 14.56 28.59
CA ALA A 335 13.87 15.99 28.43
C ALA A 335 12.68 16.81 28.99
N ARG A 336 11.43 16.40 28.70
CA ARG A 336 10.20 17.02 29.26
C ARG A 336 10.08 16.84 30.77
N ALA A 337 10.47 15.68 31.31
CA ALA A 337 10.52 15.43 32.76
C ALA A 337 11.54 16.34 33.45
N ASN A 338 12.72 16.52 32.86
CA ASN A 338 13.70 17.50 33.32
C ASN A 338 13.20 18.94 33.20
N GLU A 339 12.59 19.32 32.08
CA GLU A 339 12.04 20.67 31.86
C GLU A 339 10.93 21.01 32.88
N THR A 340 10.01 20.10 33.13
CA THR A 340 8.94 20.27 34.14
C THR A 340 9.49 20.33 35.56
N ARG A 341 10.52 19.53 35.89
CA ARG A 341 11.26 19.68 37.15
C ARG A 341 11.91 21.07 37.27
N TRP A 342 12.65 21.52 36.26
CA TRP A 342 13.28 22.85 36.28
C TRP A 342 12.24 23.99 36.37
N LYS A 343 11.05 23.84 35.78
CA LYS A 343 9.93 24.77 35.95
C LYS A 343 9.44 24.80 37.41
N GLN A 344 9.21 23.64 38.02
CA GLN A 344 8.80 23.53 39.43
C GLN A 344 9.84 24.14 40.38
N GLU A 345 11.13 23.89 40.16
CA GLU A 345 12.21 24.48 40.95
C GLU A 345 12.26 26.02 40.77
N ASN A 346 12.12 26.53 39.54
CA ASN A 346 12.03 27.98 39.29
C ASN A 346 10.80 28.63 39.93
N GLU A 347 9.63 27.97 39.92
CA GLU A 347 8.46 28.48 40.62
C GLU A 347 8.61 28.42 42.15
N ALA A 348 9.27 27.39 42.70
CA ALA A 348 9.57 27.31 44.12
C ALA A 348 10.48 28.46 44.57
N LEU A 349 11.53 28.75 43.79
CA LEU A 349 12.40 29.91 44.01
C LEU A 349 11.63 31.23 43.91
N ARG A 350 10.74 31.41 42.92
CA ARG A 350 9.88 32.61 42.83
C ARG A 350 8.92 32.75 44.01
N ARG A 351 8.35 31.65 44.51
CA ARG A 351 7.51 31.68 45.73
C ARG A 351 8.34 32.05 46.97
N GLN A 352 9.56 31.54 47.10
CA GLN A 352 10.48 31.93 48.17
C GLN A 352 10.86 33.43 48.08
N ASP A 353 11.21 33.93 46.90
CA ASP A 353 11.53 35.34 46.65
C ASP A 353 10.35 36.28 46.96
N GLN A 354 9.12 35.88 46.58
CA GLN A 354 7.89 36.59 46.96
C GLN A 354 7.65 36.57 48.47
N MET A 355 7.87 35.43 49.16
CA MET A 355 7.75 35.34 50.61
C MET A 355 8.82 36.17 51.34
N HIS A 356 10.05 36.20 50.84
CA HIS A 356 11.11 37.06 51.35
C HIS A 356 10.78 38.54 51.15
N THR A 357 10.28 38.93 49.97
CA THR A 357 9.84 40.30 49.67
C THR A 357 8.68 40.73 50.59
N GLN A 358 7.69 39.84 50.82
CA GLN A 358 6.60 40.10 51.77
C GLN A 358 7.09 40.22 53.21
N LEU A 359 8.03 39.38 53.64
CA LEU A 359 8.63 39.46 54.98
C LEU A 359 9.45 40.74 55.16
N MET A 360 10.23 41.14 54.15
CA MET A 360 10.94 42.42 54.15
C MET A 360 9.95 43.59 54.28
N HIS A 361 8.87 43.60 53.50
CA HIS A 361 7.88 44.66 53.59
C HIS A 361 7.10 44.67 54.92
N GLN A 362 6.87 43.50 55.53
CA GLN A 362 6.33 43.41 56.89
C GLN A 362 7.32 43.93 57.93
N LEU A 363 8.62 43.67 57.78
CA LEU A 363 9.66 44.20 58.67
C LEU A 363 9.80 45.72 58.52
N GLU A 364 9.79 46.27 57.29
CA GLU A 364 9.72 47.70 57.00
C GLU A 364 8.48 48.35 57.64
N ALA A 365 7.31 47.72 57.50
CA ALA A 365 6.07 48.21 58.10
C ALA A 365 6.12 48.15 59.64
N ILE A 366 6.72 47.12 60.24
CA ILE A 366 6.93 47.03 61.69
C ILE A 366 7.92 48.11 62.16
N GLN A 367 9.03 48.32 61.44
CA GLN A 367 10.00 49.39 61.71
C GLN A 367 9.32 50.76 61.67
N GLY A 368 8.60 51.09 60.59
CA GLY A 368 7.85 52.34 60.49
C GLY A 368 6.77 52.51 61.57
N ASN A 369 6.10 51.44 61.99
CA ASN A 369 5.16 51.48 63.12
C ASN A 369 5.88 51.70 64.47
N LEU A 370 7.08 51.16 64.66
CA LEU A 370 7.89 51.38 65.86
C LEU A 370 8.43 52.81 65.88
N GLU A 371 8.98 53.31 64.76
CA GLU A 371 9.42 54.71 64.61
C GLU A 371 8.27 55.70 64.86
N GLN A 372 7.07 55.42 64.33
CA GLN A 372 5.87 56.22 64.62
C GLN A 372 5.50 56.19 66.11
N ARG A 373 5.53 55.02 66.77
CA ARG A 373 5.27 54.90 68.21
C ARG A 373 6.32 55.64 69.04
N GLU A 374 7.61 55.47 68.74
CA GLU A 374 8.67 56.22 69.40
C GLU A 374 8.52 57.73 69.19
N SER A 375 8.11 58.17 67.98
CA SER A 375 7.82 59.59 67.71
C SER A 375 6.63 60.11 68.53
N HIS A 376 5.60 59.27 68.73
CA HIS A 376 4.43 59.59 69.53
C HIS A 376 4.77 59.67 71.01
N ASP A 377 5.50 58.68 71.54
CA ASP A 377 5.91 58.59 72.94
C ASP A 377 6.90 59.71 73.29
N ARG A 378 7.87 60.02 72.40
CA ARG A 378 8.69 61.25 72.49
C ARG A 378 7.79 62.49 72.57
N SER A 379 6.85 62.64 71.64
CA SER A 379 5.93 63.78 71.61
C SER A 379 4.99 63.86 72.84
N LEU A 380 4.64 62.74 73.48
CA LEU A 380 3.90 62.72 74.74
C LEU A 380 4.79 63.10 75.93
N LEU A 381 6.02 62.59 75.98
CA LEU A 381 7.03 62.95 76.98
C LEU A 381 7.39 64.44 76.87
N ASP A 382 7.63 64.96 75.67
CA ASP A 382 7.90 66.39 75.42
C ASP A 382 6.74 67.27 75.90
N ARG A 383 5.48 66.87 75.64
CA ARG A 383 4.29 67.54 76.19
C ARG A 383 4.24 67.46 77.71
N ARG A 384 4.61 66.32 78.32
CA ARG A 384 4.58 66.16 79.78
C ARG A 384 5.72 66.92 80.47
N VAL A 385 6.90 66.99 79.86
CA VAL A 385 8.02 67.86 80.25
C VAL A 385 7.56 69.31 80.15
N SER A 386 7.00 69.75 79.02
CA SER A 386 6.46 71.11 78.84
C SER A 386 5.38 71.47 79.87
N GLN A 387 4.58 70.50 80.34
CA GLN A 387 3.61 70.70 81.43
C GLN A 387 4.31 70.82 82.79
N LEU A 388 5.26 69.94 83.09
CA LEU A 388 6.01 69.95 84.36
C LEU A 388 6.90 71.18 84.48
N GLU A 389 7.48 71.66 83.38
CA GLU A 389 8.22 72.93 83.30
C GLU A 389 7.30 74.11 83.57
N LYS A 390 6.10 74.15 82.98
CA LYS A 390 5.09 75.18 83.30
C LYS A 390 4.69 75.15 84.77
N GLN A 391 4.32 73.97 85.29
CA GLN A 391 3.99 73.79 86.70
C GLN A 391 5.15 74.13 87.63
N LEU A 392 6.40 73.91 87.21
CA LEU A 392 7.59 74.33 87.93
C LEU A 392 7.76 75.84 87.90
N THR A 393 7.56 76.52 86.77
CA THR A 393 7.60 77.99 86.69
C THR A 393 6.47 78.66 87.47
N GLU A 394 5.26 78.08 87.47
CA GLU A 394 4.10 78.51 88.26
C GLU A 394 4.36 78.31 89.77
N ALA A 395 4.91 77.16 90.17
CA ALA A 395 5.29 76.90 91.56
C ALA A 395 6.48 77.77 92.00
N GLN A 396 7.42 78.08 91.11
CA GLN A 396 8.52 79.02 91.37
C GLN A 396 8.01 80.44 91.52
N SER A 397 7.11 80.92 90.65
CA SER A 397 6.53 82.27 90.79
C SER A 397 5.73 82.37 92.09
N ALA A 398 4.83 81.42 92.36
CA ALA A 398 4.08 81.35 93.61
C ALA A 398 4.98 81.23 94.86
N PHE A 399 6.10 80.50 94.78
CA PHE A 399 7.09 80.46 95.87
C PHE A 399 7.83 81.80 96.03
N THR A 400 8.16 82.50 94.94
CA THR A 400 8.76 83.84 95.05
C THR A 400 7.78 84.89 95.59
N GLU A 401 6.50 84.81 95.23
CA GLU A 401 5.42 85.64 95.79
C GLU A 401 5.20 85.32 97.27
N ALA A 402 5.11 84.05 97.66
CA ALA A 402 5.02 83.61 99.05
C ALA A 402 6.29 83.95 99.85
N SER A 403 7.47 83.95 99.23
CA SER A 403 8.71 84.41 99.87
C SER A 403 8.71 85.92 100.06
N GLN A 404 8.17 86.70 99.11
CA GLN A 404 8.03 88.15 99.22
C GLN A 404 6.98 88.52 100.28
N SER A 405 5.82 87.86 100.31
CA SER A 405 4.80 88.11 101.35
C SER A 405 5.25 87.63 102.73
N CYS A 406 5.96 86.50 102.83
CA CYS A 406 6.58 86.08 104.08
C CYS A 406 7.66 87.07 104.55
N LYS A 407 8.43 87.68 103.63
CA LYS A 407 9.37 88.76 103.98
C LYS A 407 8.67 90.02 104.47
N THR A 408 7.58 90.46 103.84
CA THR A 408 6.84 91.65 104.32
C THR A 408 6.12 91.38 105.64
N ILE A 409 5.48 90.21 105.80
CA ILE A 409 4.88 89.77 107.06
C ILE A 409 5.93 89.64 108.16
N LYS A 410 7.12 89.10 107.84
CA LYS A 410 8.24 89.07 108.78
C LYS A 410 8.68 90.48 109.17
N GLN A 411 8.80 91.42 108.23
CA GLN A 411 9.16 92.80 108.51
C GLN A 411 8.12 93.54 109.38
N THR A 412 6.82 93.29 109.18
CA THR A 412 5.78 93.84 110.07
C THR A 412 5.81 93.18 111.44
N LEU A 413 6.01 91.86 111.52
CA LEU A 413 6.16 91.15 112.80
C LEU A 413 7.43 91.55 113.55
N GLU A 414 8.54 91.86 112.87
CA GLU A 414 9.75 92.40 113.51
C GLU A 414 9.49 93.81 114.06
N GLN A 415 8.75 94.67 113.34
CA GLN A 415 8.32 95.98 113.87
C GLN A 415 7.36 95.84 115.07
N GLU A 416 6.40 94.93 115.01
CA GLU A 416 5.50 94.63 116.13
C GLU A 416 6.24 93.99 117.32
N LEU A 417 7.27 93.17 117.08
CA LEU A 417 8.14 92.61 118.11
C LEU A 417 9.05 93.66 118.74
N GLU A 418 9.56 94.64 118.00
CA GLU A 418 10.28 95.78 118.58
C GLU A 418 9.35 96.62 119.48
N LEU A 419 8.14 96.93 119.00
CA LEU A 419 7.13 97.69 119.76
C LEU A 419 6.60 96.94 120.99
N THR A 420 6.44 95.62 120.90
CA THR A 420 6.02 94.79 122.05
C THR A 420 7.18 94.48 122.99
N ARG A 421 8.44 94.40 122.53
CA ARG A 421 9.62 94.34 123.42
C ARG A 421 9.81 95.61 124.24
N GLN A 422 9.53 96.78 123.66
CA GLN A 422 9.53 98.05 124.39
C GLN A 422 8.48 98.01 125.52
N LYS A 423 7.21 97.75 125.17
CA LYS A 423 6.12 97.59 126.14
C LYS A 423 6.40 96.52 127.19
N LEU A 424 6.96 95.37 126.79
CA LEU A 424 7.27 94.27 127.69
C LEU A 424 8.44 94.59 128.62
N ALA A 425 9.40 95.43 128.22
CA ALA A 425 10.44 95.93 129.12
C ALA A 425 9.85 96.87 130.19
N ASP A 426 8.91 97.74 129.80
CA ASP A 426 8.15 98.58 130.73
C ASP A 426 7.31 97.72 131.69
N GLU A 427 6.52 96.76 131.16
CA GLU A 427 5.68 95.83 131.94
C GLU A 427 6.50 94.88 132.83
N GLN A 428 7.72 94.48 132.43
CA GLN A 428 8.57 93.61 133.27
C GLN A 428 9.07 94.32 134.54
N ALA A 429 9.35 95.63 134.46
CA ALA A 429 9.67 96.45 135.64
C ALA A 429 8.49 96.56 136.62
N GLU A 430 7.24 96.40 136.14
CA GLU A 430 6.05 96.31 136.99
C GLU A 430 5.81 94.86 137.48
N ALA A 431 6.03 93.86 136.64
CA ALA A 431 5.80 92.45 136.96
C ALA A 431 6.72 91.92 138.08
N GLU A 432 7.97 92.41 138.19
CA GLU A 432 8.84 92.03 139.32
C GLU A 432 8.33 92.54 140.68
N ARG A 433 7.53 93.61 140.72
CA ARG A 433 6.84 94.06 141.94
C ARG A 433 5.65 93.17 142.32
N LEU A 434 5.09 92.41 141.37
CA LEU A 434 3.95 91.51 141.58
C LEU A 434 4.36 90.04 141.79
N ARG A 435 5.53 89.63 141.31
CA ARG A 435 6.07 88.26 141.49
C ARG A 435 6.30 87.87 142.96
N THR A 436 6.36 88.83 143.87
CA THR A 436 6.39 88.60 145.33
C THR A 436 5.03 88.24 145.93
N GLN A 437 3.94 88.23 145.15
CA GLN A 437 2.58 87.90 145.60
C GLN A 437 2.05 86.58 145.02
N LEU A 438 2.77 85.91 144.11
CA LEU A 438 2.30 84.70 143.41
C LEU A 438 2.99 83.39 143.82
N THR A 439 3.58 83.36 145.02
CA THR A 439 4.02 82.13 145.69
C THR A 439 2.89 81.56 146.56
N ALA A 440 1.97 80.79 145.96
CA ALA A 440 0.92 80.04 146.69
C ALA A 440 0.21 78.92 145.90
N SER A 441 0.57 78.65 144.65
CA SER A 441 0.04 77.53 143.85
C SER A 441 1.05 77.23 142.73
N GLU A 442 2.06 76.39 142.91
CA GLU A 442 2.01 75.05 143.52
C GLU A 442 0.90 74.17 142.90
N GLN A 443 1.36 73.28 142.02
CA GLN A 443 1.17 71.81 142.08
C GLN A 443 -0.27 71.24 141.95
N GLU A 444 -0.51 70.17 141.18
CA GLU A 444 0.37 69.33 140.36
C GLU A 444 -0.46 68.42 139.42
N LEU A 445 0.14 67.96 138.31
CA LEU A 445 -0.22 66.73 137.54
C LEU A 445 -1.65 66.65 136.91
N ASN A 446 -1.97 65.77 135.94
CA ASN A 446 -1.27 65.26 134.74
C ASN A 446 -2.33 64.56 133.82
N GLU A 447 -2.27 64.58 132.48
CA GLU A 447 -1.58 63.62 131.58
C GLU A 447 -2.03 62.13 131.71
N LEU A 448 -2.22 61.29 130.66
CA LEU A 448 -2.08 61.35 129.18
C LEU A 448 -2.82 60.16 128.48
N GLN A 449 -3.33 60.36 127.25
CA GLN A 449 -3.34 59.37 126.12
C GLN A 449 -4.19 58.03 126.23
N PRO A 450 -4.01 56.97 125.37
CA PRO A 450 -4.58 56.90 124.00
C PRO A 450 -5.22 55.56 123.47
N LYS A 451 -6.06 55.69 122.42
CA LYS A 451 -6.26 54.86 121.19
C LYS A 451 -6.26 53.29 121.19
N LYS A 452 -7.42 52.65 120.86
CA LYS A 452 -7.65 51.39 120.05
C LYS A 452 -9.18 51.01 119.95
N ASP A 453 -9.74 50.12 119.10
CA ASP A 453 -9.33 49.35 117.88
C ASP A 453 -10.53 48.78 117.04
N ALA A 454 -10.27 48.42 115.77
CA ALA A 454 -10.78 47.28 114.93
C ALA A 454 -12.29 46.88 114.65
N LYS A 455 -12.51 46.49 113.36
CA LYS A 455 -13.42 45.46 112.74
C LYS A 455 -14.95 45.68 112.43
N ALA A 456 -15.26 45.52 111.12
CA ALA A 456 -16.32 44.71 110.42
C ALA A 456 -17.85 44.78 110.79
N VAL A 457 -18.70 44.86 109.75
CA VAL A 457 -20.18 45.06 109.71
C VAL A 457 -20.70 44.54 108.33
N THR A 458 -21.88 43.96 108.05
CA THR A 458 -23.01 43.26 108.76
C THR A 458 -23.83 42.45 107.70
N THR A 459 -24.89 41.71 108.10
CA THR A 459 -26.01 41.22 107.24
C THR A 459 -27.36 41.86 107.67
N SER A 460 -28.39 41.15 108.23
CA SER A 460 -29.68 41.73 108.73
C SER A 460 -30.52 40.82 109.70
N GLU A 461 -31.80 41.14 110.00
CA GLU A 461 -32.59 40.84 111.25
C GLU A 461 -34.05 40.27 111.07
N GLU A 462 -34.86 40.12 112.17
CA GLU A 462 -36.17 39.39 112.27
C GLU A 462 -37.33 40.12 113.06
N SER A 463 -38.50 39.49 113.36
CA SER A 463 -39.75 40.16 113.90
C SER A 463 -40.82 39.30 114.66
N ASN A 464 -41.95 39.90 115.13
CA ASN A 464 -42.98 39.39 116.10
C ASN A 464 -44.44 39.27 115.48
N GLU A 465 -45.63 39.11 116.12
CA GLU A 465 -46.18 39.09 117.51
C GLU A 465 -47.63 38.44 117.60
N HIS A 466 -48.24 38.21 118.80
CA HIS A 466 -49.51 37.44 119.07
C HIS A 466 -50.12 37.72 120.49
N VAL A 467 -51.41 37.59 120.92
CA VAL A 467 -52.77 37.36 120.31
C VAL A 467 -53.86 38.40 120.79
N MET A 468 -54.83 38.26 121.73
CA MET A 468 -55.35 37.20 122.67
C MET A 468 -56.74 37.59 123.34
N HIS A 469 -57.40 36.65 124.08
CA HIS A 469 -58.43 36.80 125.17
C HIS A 469 -59.97 36.57 124.95
N GLU A 470 -60.72 36.41 126.07
CA GLU A 470 -62.17 36.01 126.28
C GLU A 470 -62.68 36.53 127.69
N ILE A 471 -63.97 36.38 128.14
CA ILE A 471 -64.46 36.02 129.53
C ILE A 471 -66.00 36.19 129.91
N ALA A 472 -66.53 35.26 130.74
CA ALA A 472 -67.59 35.34 131.83
C ALA A 472 -69.09 34.90 131.64
N MET A 473 -69.73 34.55 132.78
CA MET A 473 -70.85 33.57 132.91
C MET A 473 -71.75 33.73 134.18
N GLU A 474 -72.90 33.02 134.22
CA GLU A 474 -73.71 32.53 135.37
C GLU A 474 -74.84 33.39 136.01
N SER A 475 -76.11 32.99 135.76
CA SER A 475 -77.30 33.34 136.58
C SER A 475 -78.61 32.57 136.24
N ALA A 476 -78.69 31.89 135.09
CA ALA A 476 -79.95 31.45 134.46
C ALA A 476 -80.70 30.23 135.07
N SER A 477 -80.52 29.91 136.36
CA SER A 477 -80.95 28.62 136.93
C SER A 477 -82.46 28.38 136.99
N ARG A 478 -83.29 29.42 137.13
CA ARG A 478 -84.76 29.31 137.28
C ARG A 478 -85.51 29.16 135.94
N ILE A 479 -84.83 29.36 134.79
CA ILE A 479 -85.44 29.20 133.45
C ILE A 479 -85.65 27.71 133.10
N ARG A 480 -84.92 26.81 133.77
CA ARG A 480 -84.85 25.35 133.49
C ARG A 480 -86.16 24.57 133.54
N GLU A 481 -87.13 24.98 134.36
CA GLU A 481 -88.37 24.22 134.53
C GLU A 481 -89.31 24.42 133.33
N LEU A 482 -89.54 25.67 132.90
CA LEU A 482 -90.31 25.97 131.68
C LEU A 482 -89.53 25.67 130.38
N GLN A 483 -88.21 25.57 130.44
CA GLN A 483 -87.41 24.98 129.37
C GLN A 483 -87.82 23.51 129.11
N SER A 484 -88.08 22.70 130.15
CA SER A 484 -88.26 21.25 129.98
C SER A 484 -89.43 20.81 129.05
N GLU A 485 -90.58 21.49 129.07
CA GLU A 485 -91.69 21.18 128.14
C GLU A 485 -91.40 21.69 126.71
N VAL A 486 -90.78 22.87 126.60
CA VAL A 486 -90.32 23.43 125.32
C VAL A 486 -89.26 22.52 124.70
N ASP A 487 -88.36 21.98 125.52
CA ASP A 487 -87.32 21.04 125.12
C ASP A 487 -87.91 19.66 124.79
N GLY A 488 -88.99 19.24 125.43
CA GLY A 488 -89.76 18.03 125.07
C GLY A 488 -90.42 18.12 123.68
N LEU A 489 -90.89 19.31 123.27
CA LEU A 489 -91.39 19.55 121.90
C LEU A 489 -90.24 19.76 120.90
N ARG A 490 -89.16 20.44 121.29
CA ARG A 490 -87.94 20.55 120.49
C ARG A 490 -87.35 19.17 120.19
N MET A 491 -87.22 18.27 121.17
CA MET A 491 -86.70 16.91 120.94
C MET A 491 -87.49 16.12 119.89
N ARG A 492 -88.80 16.36 119.73
CA ARG A 492 -89.61 15.76 118.65
C ARG A 492 -89.42 16.47 117.31
N LEU A 493 -89.30 17.80 117.32
CA LEU A 493 -88.98 18.59 116.13
C LEU A 493 -87.57 18.28 115.61
N ASP A 494 -86.62 18.05 116.53
CA ASP A 494 -85.21 17.83 116.26
C ASP A 494 -84.94 16.37 115.91
N SER A 495 -85.69 15.39 116.44
CA SER A 495 -85.65 14.02 115.91
C SER A 495 -86.28 13.92 114.52
N ALA A 496 -87.36 14.66 114.24
CA ALA A 496 -87.93 14.77 112.90
C ALA A 496 -86.97 15.49 111.93
N ARG A 497 -86.29 16.56 112.37
CA ARG A 497 -85.21 17.21 111.61
C ARG A 497 -84.08 16.23 111.34
N GLN A 498 -83.56 15.54 112.36
CA GLN A 498 -82.52 14.51 112.22
C GLN A 498 -82.92 13.42 111.20
N GLN A 499 -84.18 12.98 111.18
CA GLN A 499 -84.68 12.06 110.16
C GLN A 499 -84.68 12.70 108.75
N THR A 500 -85.08 13.97 108.60
CA THR A 500 -84.96 14.67 107.30
C THR A 500 -83.51 14.97 106.89
N GLU A 501 -82.61 15.22 107.85
CA GLU A 501 -81.17 15.39 107.64
C GLU A 501 -80.53 14.07 107.22
N GLN A 502 -80.90 12.95 107.84
CA GLN A 502 -80.46 11.60 107.49
C GLN A 502 -80.96 11.21 106.09
N MET A 503 -82.24 11.43 105.77
CA MET A 503 -82.78 11.17 104.44
C MET A 503 -82.15 12.09 103.37
N ARG A 504 -81.86 13.35 103.71
CA ARG A 504 -81.13 14.28 102.83
C ARG A 504 -79.68 13.85 102.63
N ALA A 505 -78.99 13.45 103.70
CA ALA A 505 -77.61 12.96 103.65
C ALA A 505 -77.49 11.69 102.80
N LEU A 506 -78.38 10.72 103.01
CA LEU A 506 -78.46 9.49 102.20
C LEU A 506 -78.81 9.78 100.73
N ALA A 507 -79.67 10.77 100.47
CA ALA A 507 -79.94 11.23 99.11
C ALA A 507 -78.69 11.87 98.47
N THR A 508 -77.99 12.76 99.17
CA THR A 508 -76.74 13.36 98.65
C THR A 508 -75.61 12.34 98.51
N GLU A 509 -75.53 11.33 99.37
CA GLU A 509 -74.55 10.23 99.28
C GLU A 509 -74.87 9.28 98.11
N ALA A 510 -76.15 9.09 97.80
CA ALA A 510 -76.59 8.39 96.58
C ALA A 510 -76.32 9.24 95.32
N GLU A 511 -76.54 10.56 95.37
CA GLU A 511 -76.23 11.48 94.27
C GLU A 511 -74.72 11.56 94.01
N THR A 512 -73.86 11.67 95.04
CA THR A 512 -72.39 11.63 94.84
C THR A 512 -71.95 10.29 94.28
N ARG A 513 -72.46 9.16 94.79
CA ARG A 513 -72.15 7.83 94.20
C ARG A 513 -72.64 7.68 92.75
N LEU A 514 -73.75 8.29 92.38
CA LEU A 514 -74.21 8.32 90.98
C LEU A 514 -73.32 9.22 90.12
N VAL A 515 -72.86 10.36 90.63
CA VAL A 515 -71.87 11.20 89.93
C VAL A 515 -70.56 10.45 89.77
N GLU A 516 -69.97 9.94 90.85
CA GLU A 516 -68.76 9.10 90.89
C GLU A 516 -68.83 7.96 89.88
N THR A 517 -69.89 7.14 89.93
CA THR A 517 -70.04 6.03 88.97
C THR A 517 -70.29 6.49 87.54
N THR A 518 -70.90 7.66 87.28
CA THR A 518 -70.95 8.22 85.91
C THR A 518 -69.61 8.77 85.44
N GLU A 519 -68.75 9.24 86.34
CA GLU A 519 -67.39 9.71 86.04
C GLU A 519 -66.44 8.53 85.83
N GLU A 520 -66.54 7.46 86.63
CA GLU A 520 -65.87 6.18 86.38
C GLU A 520 -66.28 5.59 85.04
N ASN A 521 -67.59 5.57 84.70
CA ASN A 521 -68.05 5.09 83.39
C ASN A 521 -67.51 5.96 82.24
N LYS A 522 -67.50 7.29 82.35
CA LYS A 522 -66.87 8.18 81.35
C LYS A 522 -65.37 7.92 81.21
N GLN A 523 -64.66 7.67 82.32
CA GLN A 523 -63.24 7.31 82.29
C GLN A 523 -63.01 5.94 81.63
N LEU A 524 -63.90 4.97 81.85
CA LEU A 524 -63.84 3.66 81.19
C LEU A 524 -64.15 3.77 79.69
N GLU A 525 -65.15 4.55 79.28
CA GLU A 525 -65.43 4.86 77.87
C GLU A 525 -64.23 5.55 77.20
N GLN A 526 -63.61 6.53 77.87
CA GLN A 526 -62.41 7.21 77.38
C GLN A 526 -61.24 6.23 77.22
N ARG A 527 -60.93 5.41 78.23
CA ARG A 527 -59.88 4.36 78.15
C ARG A 527 -60.16 3.38 77.02
N LEU A 528 -61.38 2.85 76.91
CA LEU A 528 -61.77 1.95 75.83
C LEU A 528 -61.66 2.60 74.44
N SER A 529 -61.92 3.91 74.33
CA SER A 529 -61.73 4.65 73.07
C SER A 529 -60.25 4.90 72.73
N GLN A 530 -59.40 5.07 73.73
CA GLN A 530 -57.94 5.19 73.59
C GLN A 530 -57.35 3.85 73.15
N GLU A 531 -57.60 2.78 73.91
CA GLU A 531 -57.25 1.39 73.58
C GLU A 531 -57.70 1.00 72.16
N LEU A 532 -58.94 1.35 71.77
CA LEU A 532 -59.45 1.07 70.42
C LEU A 532 -58.69 1.83 69.33
N ASN A 533 -58.22 3.05 69.61
CA ASN A 533 -57.47 3.86 68.64
C ASN A 533 -55.99 3.46 68.58
N GLU A 534 -55.38 3.11 69.71
CA GLU A 534 -54.03 2.52 69.78
C GLU A 534 -53.99 1.15 69.09
N ASN A 535 -55.03 0.32 69.26
CA ASN A 535 -55.18 -0.95 68.54
C ASN A 535 -55.30 -0.76 67.02
N LYS A 536 -56.02 0.28 66.55
CA LYS A 536 -56.09 0.65 65.12
C LYS A 536 -54.74 1.13 64.59
N GLN A 537 -54.05 2.01 65.33
CA GLN A 537 -52.72 2.51 64.96
C GLN A 537 -51.71 1.36 64.87
N SER A 538 -51.69 0.50 65.89
CA SER A 538 -50.87 -0.73 65.93
C SER A 538 -51.16 -1.65 64.73
N LYS A 539 -52.42 -1.87 64.36
CA LYS A 539 -52.79 -2.62 63.15
C LYS A 539 -52.27 -1.97 61.87
N SER A 540 -52.50 -0.67 61.67
CA SER A 540 -51.97 0.04 60.50
C SER A 540 -50.43 0.05 60.44
N TRP A 541 -49.77 -0.06 61.59
CA TRP A 541 -48.31 -0.19 61.67
C TRP A 541 -47.84 -1.61 61.33
N CYS A 542 -48.56 -2.64 61.76
CA CYS A 542 -48.32 -4.03 61.32
C CYS A 542 -48.57 -4.19 59.81
N GLU A 543 -49.68 -3.67 59.28
CA GLU A 543 -50.00 -3.68 57.85
C GLU A 543 -48.92 -2.95 57.02
N PHE A 544 -48.38 -1.84 57.53
CA PHE A 544 -47.24 -1.15 56.92
C PHE A 544 -45.95 -1.99 56.95
N LEU A 545 -45.63 -2.62 58.08
CA LEU A 545 -44.45 -3.50 58.23
C LEU A 545 -44.56 -4.76 57.36
N GLU A 546 -45.76 -5.34 57.23
CA GLU A 546 -46.02 -6.47 56.33
C GLU A 546 -45.85 -6.05 54.86
N ALA A 547 -46.35 -4.88 54.47
CA ALA A 547 -46.17 -4.33 53.12
C ALA A 547 -44.69 -4.02 52.82
N GLN A 548 -43.93 -3.51 53.79
CA GLN A 548 -42.48 -3.28 53.67
C GLN A 548 -41.72 -4.61 53.55
N LEU A 549 -42.02 -5.60 54.39
CA LEU A 549 -41.43 -6.94 54.34
C LEU A 549 -41.71 -7.62 52.99
N ASP A 550 -42.90 -7.43 52.43
CA ASP A 550 -43.27 -7.92 51.10
C ASP A 550 -42.68 -7.10 49.94
N LEU A 551 -42.14 -5.91 50.19
CA LEU A 551 -41.31 -5.18 49.23
C LEU A 551 -39.89 -5.75 49.26
N GLU A 552 -39.28 -5.86 50.44
CA GLU A 552 -37.94 -6.43 50.63
C GLU A 552 -37.84 -7.88 50.11
N LYS A 553 -38.89 -8.71 50.28
CA LYS A 553 -38.95 -10.05 49.64
C LYS A 553 -38.88 -9.99 48.12
N LYS A 554 -39.59 -9.04 47.49
CA LYS A 554 -39.60 -8.88 46.02
C LYS A 554 -38.26 -8.33 45.54
N GLU A 555 -37.67 -7.40 46.26
CA GLU A 555 -36.33 -6.87 45.97
C GLU A 555 -35.27 -7.96 46.10
N ARG A 556 -35.28 -8.76 47.17
CA ARG A 556 -34.42 -9.95 47.29
C ARG A 556 -34.67 -10.98 46.18
N GLN A 557 -35.91 -11.22 45.77
CA GLN A 557 -36.20 -12.14 44.67
C GLN A 557 -35.69 -11.60 43.32
N ASN A 558 -35.84 -10.29 43.07
CA ASN A 558 -35.29 -9.65 41.88
C ASN A 558 -33.76 -9.71 41.86
N LEU A 559 -33.11 -9.40 42.99
CA LEU A 559 -31.66 -9.52 43.16
C LEU A 559 -31.18 -10.97 42.93
N VAL A 560 -31.91 -11.98 43.42
CA VAL A 560 -31.61 -13.40 43.18
C VAL A 560 -31.79 -13.79 41.71
N ASN A 561 -32.90 -13.39 41.08
CA ASN A 561 -33.15 -13.68 39.67
C ASN A 561 -32.07 -13.05 38.76
N GLU A 562 -31.66 -11.83 39.07
CA GLU A 562 -30.61 -11.12 38.33
C GLU A 562 -29.22 -11.70 38.61
N ASN A 563 -28.95 -12.14 39.85
CA ASN A 563 -27.70 -12.84 40.18
C ASN A 563 -27.61 -14.17 39.41
N ILE A 564 -28.68 -14.97 39.41
CA ILE A 564 -28.79 -16.19 38.59
C ILE A 564 -28.49 -15.86 37.12
N ARG A 565 -29.18 -14.87 36.54
CA ARG A 565 -28.94 -14.45 35.15
C ARG A 565 -27.48 -14.06 34.90
N THR A 566 -26.85 -13.27 35.78
CA THR A 566 -25.42 -12.93 35.61
C THR A 566 -24.49 -14.13 35.74
N THR A 567 -24.83 -15.14 36.54
CA THR A 567 -24.07 -16.40 36.58
C THR A 567 -24.31 -17.28 35.36
N GLU A 568 -25.52 -17.27 34.79
CA GLU A 568 -25.83 -17.97 33.54
C GLU A 568 -25.10 -17.32 32.35
N GLU A 569 -25.09 -15.99 32.26
CA GLU A 569 -24.31 -15.22 31.28
C GLU A 569 -22.80 -15.48 31.44
N ALA A 570 -22.27 -15.44 32.67
CA ALA A 570 -20.86 -15.76 32.94
C ALA A 570 -20.51 -17.23 32.63
N HIS A 571 -21.43 -18.18 32.85
CA HIS A 571 -21.27 -19.57 32.46
C HIS A 571 -21.34 -19.77 30.94
N HIS A 572 -22.17 -19.01 30.22
CA HIS A 572 -22.26 -19.01 28.76
C HIS A 572 -20.94 -18.55 28.15
N MET A 573 -20.44 -17.37 28.55
CA MET A 573 -19.14 -16.87 28.11
C MET A 573 -17.98 -17.84 28.45
N ASN A 574 -18.02 -18.49 29.62
CA ASN A 574 -17.03 -19.52 29.97
C ASN A 574 -17.15 -20.80 29.11
N ALA A 575 -18.33 -21.13 28.61
CA ALA A 575 -18.52 -22.26 27.71
C ALA A 575 -18.06 -21.95 26.28
N GLU A 576 -18.32 -20.72 25.81
CA GLU A 576 -17.85 -20.21 24.52
C GLU A 576 -16.33 -20.07 24.49
N LEU A 577 -15.72 -19.39 25.46
CA LEU A 577 -14.25 -19.28 25.57
C LEU A 577 -13.57 -20.66 25.65
N ARG A 578 -14.19 -21.65 26.32
CA ARG A 578 -13.67 -23.03 26.33
C ARG A 578 -13.79 -23.71 24.98
N ARG A 579 -14.86 -23.43 24.23
CA ARG A 579 -15.07 -23.95 22.88
C ARG A 579 -14.07 -23.34 21.90
N GLU A 580 -13.93 -22.03 21.90
CA GLU A 580 -12.93 -21.30 21.11
C GLU A 580 -11.51 -21.82 21.41
N LEU A 581 -11.18 -22.06 22.70
CA LEU A 581 -9.90 -22.66 23.07
C LEU A 581 -9.74 -24.11 22.55
N THR A 582 -10.77 -24.94 22.51
CA THR A 582 -10.67 -26.29 21.92
C THR A 582 -10.61 -26.26 20.39
N ASP A 583 -11.36 -25.35 19.76
CA ASP A 583 -11.41 -25.21 18.31
C ASP A 583 -10.04 -24.68 17.81
N LEU A 584 -9.49 -23.63 18.44
CA LEU A 584 -8.12 -23.13 18.20
C LEU A 584 -7.02 -24.16 18.51
N GLN A 585 -7.19 -25.02 19.52
CA GLN A 585 -6.25 -26.13 19.78
C GLN A 585 -6.28 -27.14 18.62
N SER A 586 -7.46 -27.49 18.11
CA SER A 586 -7.60 -28.40 16.98
C SER A 586 -7.05 -27.80 15.67
N ASP A 587 -7.22 -26.48 15.47
CA ASP A 587 -6.61 -25.77 14.34
C ASP A 587 -5.08 -25.76 14.43
N LEU A 588 -4.51 -25.46 15.59
CA LEU A 588 -3.06 -25.53 15.83
C LEU A 588 -2.49 -26.93 15.61
N GLU A 589 -3.21 -27.98 16.01
CA GLU A 589 -2.83 -29.38 15.73
C GLU A 589 -2.94 -29.69 14.23
N SER A 590 -3.98 -29.21 13.53
CA SER A 590 -4.12 -29.40 12.08
C SER A 590 -3.05 -28.65 11.28
N VAL A 591 -2.59 -27.48 11.75
CA VAL A 591 -1.50 -26.70 11.14
C VAL A 591 -0.17 -27.41 11.39
N ARG A 592 0.09 -27.90 12.61
CA ARG A 592 1.28 -28.71 12.92
C ARG A 592 1.37 -29.95 12.04
N ALA A 593 0.30 -30.72 11.93
CA ALA A 593 0.25 -31.92 11.08
C ALA A 593 0.50 -31.58 9.59
N ARG A 594 -0.02 -30.46 9.09
CA ARG A 594 0.26 -29.96 7.74
C ARG A 594 1.73 -29.57 7.56
N CYS A 595 2.32 -28.85 8.52
CA CYS A 595 3.74 -28.49 8.50
C CYS A 595 4.66 -29.71 8.58
N GLU A 596 4.35 -30.70 9.43
CA GLU A 596 5.10 -31.96 9.52
C GLU A 596 5.03 -32.76 8.22
N SER A 597 3.85 -32.83 7.58
CA SER A 597 3.69 -33.46 6.27
C SER A 597 4.48 -32.73 5.18
N ALA A 598 4.46 -31.40 5.15
CA ALA A 598 5.25 -30.60 4.21
C ALA A 598 6.76 -30.80 4.40
N LEU A 599 7.24 -30.82 5.65
CA LEU A 599 8.64 -31.11 5.97
C LEU A 599 9.08 -32.52 5.57
N GLN A 600 8.19 -33.52 5.69
CA GLN A 600 8.45 -34.89 5.21
C GLN A 600 8.54 -34.95 3.68
N LEU A 601 7.66 -34.23 2.96
CA LEU A 601 7.71 -34.13 1.50
C LEU A 601 8.97 -33.39 1.01
N GLU A 602 9.35 -32.29 1.67
CA GLU A 602 10.62 -31.60 1.39
C GLU A 602 11.84 -32.50 1.65
N ALA A 603 11.84 -33.29 2.74
CA ALA A 603 12.92 -34.21 3.05
C ALA A 603 13.03 -35.33 2.01
N GLY A 604 11.90 -35.86 1.53
CA GLY A 604 11.83 -36.82 0.43
C GLY A 604 12.40 -36.24 -0.87
N ALA A 605 11.91 -35.07 -1.29
CA ALA A 605 12.37 -34.40 -2.51
C ALA A 605 13.88 -34.08 -2.45
N LYS A 606 14.40 -33.64 -1.30
CA LYS A 606 15.85 -33.40 -1.11
C LYS A 606 16.65 -34.70 -1.23
N ALA A 607 16.19 -35.80 -0.66
CA ALA A 607 16.85 -37.11 -0.80
C ALA A 607 16.83 -37.64 -2.24
N GLU A 608 15.75 -37.40 -3.00
CA GLU A 608 15.66 -37.72 -4.43
C GLU A 608 16.62 -36.85 -5.27
N ILE A 609 16.69 -35.55 -5.01
CA ILE A 609 17.65 -34.63 -5.66
C ILE A 609 19.09 -35.09 -5.38
N GLU A 610 19.46 -35.36 -4.13
CA GLU A 610 20.80 -35.87 -3.81
C GLU A 610 21.09 -37.23 -4.49
N ALA A 611 20.09 -38.10 -4.65
CA ALA A 611 20.26 -39.36 -5.39
C ALA A 611 20.52 -39.10 -6.88
N HIS A 612 19.76 -38.19 -7.51
CA HIS A 612 19.99 -37.78 -8.90
C HIS A 612 21.35 -37.08 -9.09
N GLU A 613 21.79 -36.26 -8.14
CA GLU A 613 23.13 -35.66 -8.17
C GLU A 613 24.23 -36.73 -8.08
N ARG A 614 24.10 -37.72 -7.18
CA ARG A 614 25.03 -38.86 -7.09
C ARG A 614 25.09 -39.66 -8.39
N PHE A 615 23.95 -39.99 -8.99
CA PHE A 615 23.92 -40.70 -10.28
C PHE A 615 24.51 -39.85 -11.42
N ALA A 616 24.29 -38.53 -11.42
CA ALA A 616 24.90 -37.62 -12.39
C ALA A 616 26.42 -37.49 -12.20
N GLN A 617 26.92 -37.48 -10.96
CA GLN A 617 28.35 -37.51 -10.64
C GLN A 617 28.97 -38.84 -11.08
N GLU A 618 28.37 -39.98 -10.72
CA GLU A 618 28.82 -41.30 -11.18
C GLU A 618 28.86 -41.42 -12.71
N ALA A 619 27.89 -40.84 -13.41
CA ALA A 619 27.86 -40.82 -14.88
C ALA A 619 28.96 -39.93 -15.45
N ARG A 620 29.18 -38.73 -14.89
CA ARG A 620 30.30 -37.84 -15.26
C ARG A 620 31.64 -38.54 -15.06
N GLU A 621 31.89 -39.14 -13.91
CA GLU A 621 33.14 -39.88 -13.67
C GLU A 621 33.30 -41.08 -14.63
N LYS A 622 32.21 -41.76 -15.04
CA LYS A 622 32.27 -42.83 -16.05
C LYS A 622 32.71 -42.26 -17.40
N TYR A 623 32.09 -41.17 -17.87
CA TYR A 623 32.50 -40.49 -19.10
C TYR A 623 33.90 -39.88 -19.01
N GLU A 624 34.33 -39.32 -17.88
CA GLU A 624 35.68 -38.79 -17.67
C GLU A 624 36.73 -39.91 -17.71
N ARG A 625 36.43 -41.08 -17.12
CA ARG A 625 37.30 -42.27 -17.19
C ARG A 625 37.36 -42.86 -18.60
N GLU A 626 36.24 -42.90 -19.32
CA GLU A 626 36.16 -43.34 -20.72
C GLU A 626 36.89 -42.37 -21.66
N LEU A 627 36.72 -41.05 -21.48
CA LEU A 627 37.46 -40.01 -22.20
C LEU A 627 38.97 -40.08 -21.92
N ALA A 628 39.38 -40.35 -20.68
CA ALA A 628 40.79 -40.51 -20.33
C ALA A 628 41.42 -41.76 -20.97
N LEU A 629 40.67 -42.86 -21.06
CA LEU A 629 41.10 -44.07 -21.78
C LEU A 629 41.15 -43.84 -23.29
N HIS A 630 40.12 -43.25 -23.88
CA HIS A 630 40.12 -42.89 -25.30
C HIS A 630 41.22 -41.89 -25.65
N ALA A 631 41.55 -40.94 -24.78
CA ALA A 631 42.70 -40.05 -24.97
C ALA A 631 44.02 -40.83 -24.98
N GLN A 632 44.20 -41.80 -24.07
CA GLN A 632 45.38 -42.68 -24.05
C GLN A 632 45.45 -43.58 -25.29
N ASP A 633 44.32 -44.10 -25.79
CA ASP A 633 44.26 -44.91 -27.01
C ASP A 633 44.50 -44.07 -28.29
N VAL A 634 44.06 -42.81 -28.31
CA VAL A 634 44.33 -41.86 -29.40
C VAL A 634 45.78 -41.38 -29.37
N GLU A 635 46.36 -41.12 -28.20
CA GLU A 635 47.80 -40.85 -28.06
C GLU A 635 48.62 -42.08 -28.47
N ALA A 636 48.24 -43.29 -28.05
CA ALA A 636 48.92 -44.52 -28.43
C ALA A 636 48.84 -44.78 -29.94
N SER A 637 47.65 -44.69 -30.54
CA SER A 637 47.46 -44.92 -31.97
C SER A 637 48.18 -43.86 -32.81
N SER A 638 48.00 -42.57 -32.54
CA SER A 638 48.72 -41.48 -33.23
C SER A 638 50.25 -41.56 -33.05
N LEU A 639 50.76 -41.99 -31.89
CA LEU A 639 52.19 -42.26 -31.72
C LEU A 639 52.66 -43.49 -32.52
N THR A 640 51.84 -44.52 -32.72
CA THR A 640 52.19 -45.63 -33.64
C THR A 640 52.11 -45.22 -35.12
N GLU A 641 51.19 -44.33 -35.50
CA GLU A 641 51.09 -43.79 -36.86
C GLU A 641 52.24 -42.85 -37.18
N ALA A 642 52.59 -41.93 -36.28
CA ALA A 642 53.77 -41.09 -36.41
C ALA A 642 55.07 -41.91 -36.48
N ARG A 643 55.14 -43.05 -35.77
CA ARG A 643 56.27 -44.01 -35.89
C ARG A 643 56.28 -44.72 -37.24
N LYS A 644 55.13 -45.23 -37.72
CA LYS A 644 55.00 -45.82 -39.06
C LYS A 644 55.43 -44.82 -40.13
N GLN A 645 54.86 -43.61 -40.15
CA GLN A 645 55.25 -42.53 -41.06
C GLN A 645 56.75 -42.20 -40.99
N ALA A 646 57.33 -42.16 -39.78
CA ALA A 646 58.77 -41.94 -39.62
C ALA A 646 59.64 -43.10 -40.14
N ASP A 647 59.15 -44.35 -40.09
CA ASP A 647 59.83 -45.52 -40.65
C ASP A 647 59.60 -45.66 -42.17
N ASP A 648 58.43 -45.30 -42.68
CA ASP A 648 58.11 -45.21 -44.10
C ASP A 648 58.92 -44.11 -44.79
N LEU A 649 59.14 -42.96 -44.13
CA LEU A 649 60.05 -41.94 -44.62
C LEU A 649 61.51 -42.41 -44.61
N LYS A 650 61.92 -43.28 -43.67
CA LYS A 650 63.26 -43.90 -43.69
C LYS A 650 63.42 -44.93 -44.81
N THR A 651 62.40 -45.75 -45.09
CA THR A 651 62.46 -46.69 -46.21
C THR A 651 62.48 -45.95 -47.53
N GLN A 652 61.60 -44.95 -47.73
CA GLN A 652 61.61 -44.07 -48.90
C GLN A 652 62.95 -43.34 -49.09
N LEU A 653 63.54 -42.78 -48.03
CA LEU A 653 64.88 -42.18 -48.10
C LEU A 653 65.95 -43.21 -48.47
N GLY A 654 65.88 -44.42 -47.91
CA GLY A 654 66.78 -45.53 -48.24
C GLY A 654 66.65 -45.98 -49.69
N ASP A 655 65.43 -46.04 -50.23
CA ASP A 655 65.17 -46.39 -51.63
C ASP A 655 65.55 -45.28 -52.60
N LEU A 656 65.29 -44.01 -52.27
CA LEU A 656 65.82 -42.87 -53.03
C LEU A 656 67.36 -42.88 -53.02
N GLN A 657 68.01 -43.21 -51.91
CA GLN A 657 69.49 -43.35 -51.85
C GLN A 657 70.00 -44.55 -52.67
N ARG A 658 69.25 -45.67 -52.71
CA ARG A 658 69.52 -46.81 -53.61
C ARG A 658 69.36 -46.40 -55.08
N HIS A 659 68.32 -45.66 -55.43
CA HIS A 659 68.08 -45.16 -56.77
C HIS A 659 69.14 -44.14 -57.23
N CYS A 660 69.50 -43.16 -56.40
CA CYS A 660 70.59 -42.23 -56.68
C CYS A 660 71.92 -42.98 -56.89
N SER A 661 72.32 -43.86 -55.97
CA SER A 661 73.57 -44.62 -56.13
C SER A 661 73.55 -45.62 -57.30
N ALA A 662 72.37 -46.08 -57.74
CA ALA A 662 72.23 -46.87 -58.98
C ALA A 662 72.28 -46.00 -60.25
N ALA A 663 71.78 -44.76 -60.20
CA ALA A 663 71.90 -43.78 -61.28
C ALA A 663 73.36 -43.29 -61.42
N GLU A 664 74.04 -43.01 -60.30
CA GLU A 664 75.47 -42.69 -60.26
C GLU A 664 76.33 -43.79 -60.89
N ARG A 665 76.11 -45.06 -60.51
CA ARG A 665 76.82 -46.19 -61.14
C ARG A 665 76.55 -46.31 -62.64
N LYS A 666 75.32 -46.03 -63.10
CA LYS A 666 74.99 -46.02 -64.53
C LYS A 666 75.67 -44.85 -65.26
N ALA A 667 75.72 -43.67 -64.66
CA ALA A 667 76.42 -42.50 -65.20
C ALA A 667 77.93 -42.75 -65.27
N GLN A 668 78.52 -43.32 -64.22
CA GLN A 668 79.93 -43.73 -64.18
C GLN A 668 80.26 -44.75 -65.27
N ALA A 669 79.46 -45.83 -65.40
CA ALA A 669 79.64 -46.81 -66.46
C ALA A 669 79.54 -46.19 -67.87
N ALA A 670 78.62 -45.23 -68.07
CA ALA A 670 78.51 -44.50 -69.33
C ALA A 670 79.71 -43.56 -69.59
N THR A 671 80.29 -42.91 -68.56
CA THR A 671 81.53 -42.13 -68.73
C THR A 671 82.75 -43.02 -68.98
N ASP A 672 82.81 -44.19 -68.37
CA ASP A 672 83.88 -45.17 -68.59
C ASP A 672 83.79 -45.76 -70.01
N GLU A 673 82.58 -46.06 -70.50
CA GLU A 673 82.37 -46.48 -71.89
C GLU A 673 82.70 -45.35 -72.88
N LEU A 674 82.26 -44.11 -72.63
CA LEU A 674 82.56 -42.97 -73.51
C LEU A 674 84.06 -42.64 -73.54
N THR A 675 84.79 -42.80 -72.43
CA THR A 675 86.26 -42.62 -72.41
C THR A 675 87.00 -43.78 -73.06
N ALA A 676 86.52 -45.03 -72.92
CA ALA A 676 87.02 -46.18 -73.67
C ALA A 676 86.80 -46.00 -75.19
N GLN A 677 85.62 -45.57 -75.63
CA GLN A 677 85.36 -45.25 -77.03
C GLN A 677 86.24 -44.08 -77.50
N ASN A 678 86.36 -42.99 -76.73
CA ASN A 678 87.18 -41.84 -77.11
C ASN A 678 88.67 -42.19 -77.24
N THR A 679 89.22 -43.04 -76.37
CA THR A 679 90.60 -43.54 -76.51
C THR A 679 90.76 -44.47 -77.72
N GLN A 680 89.76 -45.29 -78.05
CA GLN A 680 89.74 -46.05 -79.31
C GLN A 680 89.75 -45.11 -80.52
N TRP A 681 88.85 -44.13 -80.59
CA TRP A 681 88.79 -43.12 -81.66
C TRP A 681 90.10 -42.32 -81.78
N GLN A 682 90.76 -42.00 -80.66
CA GLN A 682 92.07 -41.34 -80.65
C GLN A 682 93.15 -42.25 -81.26
N SER A 683 93.24 -43.52 -80.84
CA SER A 683 94.22 -44.47 -81.40
C SER A 683 93.97 -44.77 -82.89
N GLU A 684 92.70 -44.81 -83.33
CA GLU A 684 92.35 -44.95 -84.74
C GLU A 684 92.76 -43.71 -85.53
N ARG A 685 92.52 -42.50 -84.99
CA ARG A 685 92.93 -41.24 -85.60
C ARG A 685 94.45 -41.13 -85.69
N GLU A 686 95.18 -41.52 -84.64
CA GLU A 686 96.65 -41.56 -84.62
C GLU A 686 97.17 -42.49 -85.71
N ARG A 687 96.71 -43.75 -85.75
CA ARG A 687 97.02 -44.72 -86.81
C ARG A 687 96.66 -44.21 -88.21
N LEU A 688 95.56 -43.46 -88.36
CA LEU A 688 95.20 -42.81 -89.64
C LEU A 688 96.16 -41.66 -89.99
N THR A 689 96.60 -40.86 -89.02
CA THR A 689 97.62 -39.83 -89.25
C THR A 689 99.01 -40.42 -89.53
N GLU A 690 99.37 -41.57 -88.94
CA GLU A 690 100.58 -42.31 -89.31
C GLU A 690 100.50 -42.82 -90.76
N LYS A 691 99.36 -43.38 -91.17
CA LYS A 691 99.11 -43.81 -92.56
C LYS A 691 99.12 -42.64 -93.54
N LEU A 692 98.59 -41.48 -93.17
CA LEU A 692 98.72 -40.26 -93.96
C LEU A 692 100.17 -39.84 -94.06
N GLN A 693 100.92 -39.75 -92.95
CA GLN A 693 102.35 -39.44 -92.98
C GLN A 693 103.20 -40.48 -93.76
N GLN A 694 102.79 -41.74 -93.82
CA GLN A 694 103.40 -42.76 -94.67
C GLN A 694 103.08 -42.49 -96.14
N SER A 695 101.80 -42.25 -96.49
CA SER A 695 101.37 -41.83 -97.82
C SER A 695 102.05 -40.53 -98.26
N ASP A 696 102.28 -39.57 -97.37
CA ASP A 696 102.97 -38.30 -97.65
C ASP A 696 104.48 -38.51 -97.86
N LYS A 697 105.09 -39.49 -97.18
CA LYS A 697 106.47 -39.93 -97.43
C LYS A 697 106.58 -40.66 -98.77
N ASP A 698 105.63 -41.52 -99.10
CA ASP A 698 105.58 -42.22 -100.38
C ASP A 698 105.27 -41.26 -101.54
N GLN A 699 104.38 -40.28 -101.33
CA GLN A 699 104.09 -39.21 -102.28
C GLN A 699 105.26 -38.25 -102.45
N SER A 700 105.96 -37.86 -101.38
CA SER A 700 107.16 -37.02 -101.51
C SER A 700 108.33 -37.78 -102.11
N LEU A 701 108.46 -39.09 -101.88
CA LEU A 701 109.41 -39.95 -102.59
C LEU A 701 109.05 -40.11 -104.08
N LEU A 702 107.76 -40.28 -104.41
CA LEU A 702 107.25 -40.27 -105.78
C LEU A 702 107.43 -38.91 -106.45
N GLN A 703 107.21 -37.81 -105.74
CA GLN A 703 107.49 -36.46 -106.22
C GLN A 703 108.99 -36.24 -106.40
N GLU A 704 109.86 -36.76 -105.53
CA GLU A 704 111.32 -36.74 -105.75
C GLU A 704 111.71 -37.57 -106.97
N GLN A 705 111.14 -38.76 -107.17
CA GLN A 705 111.37 -39.56 -108.37
C GLN A 705 110.86 -38.84 -109.62
N LEU A 706 109.69 -38.21 -109.55
CA LEU A 706 109.08 -37.45 -110.64
C LEU A 706 109.80 -36.10 -110.86
N ILE A 707 110.45 -35.52 -109.85
CA ILE A 707 111.34 -34.35 -109.96
C ILE A 707 112.68 -34.77 -110.57
N ARG A 708 113.23 -35.95 -110.24
CA ARG A 708 114.43 -36.49 -110.90
C ARG A 708 114.14 -36.83 -112.37
N LEU A 709 113.00 -37.47 -112.66
CA LEU A 709 112.52 -37.73 -114.03
C LEU A 709 112.17 -36.45 -114.78
N THR A 710 111.55 -35.45 -114.14
CA THR A 710 111.29 -34.16 -114.80
C THR A 710 112.53 -33.28 -114.88
N GLN A 711 113.56 -33.43 -114.05
CA GLN A 711 114.88 -32.82 -114.26
C GLN A 711 115.63 -33.49 -115.42
N GLN A 712 115.43 -34.79 -115.65
CA GLN A 712 115.86 -35.47 -116.88
C GLN A 712 115.06 -34.94 -118.09
N LEU A 713 113.74 -34.82 -117.99
CA LEU A 713 112.91 -34.25 -119.07
C LEU A 713 113.12 -32.74 -119.27
N ILE A 714 113.55 -31.97 -118.26
CA ILE A 714 113.79 -30.52 -118.34
C ILE A 714 115.24 -30.22 -118.74
N SER A 715 116.20 -31.11 -118.49
CA SER A 715 117.49 -31.06 -119.20
C SER A 715 117.32 -31.43 -120.68
N LEU A 716 116.38 -32.32 -121.03
CA LEU A 716 115.95 -32.55 -122.42
C LEU A 716 115.10 -31.38 -123.00
N ARG A 717 114.21 -30.75 -122.23
CA ARG A 717 113.28 -29.70 -122.70
C ARG A 717 113.85 -28.28 -122.67
N ARG A 718 114.84 -27.97 -121.83
CA ARG A 718 115.65 -26.74 -121.98
C ARG A 718 116.59 -26.77 -123.19
N VAL A 719 116.79 -27.95 -123.78
CA VAL A 719 117.40 -28.09 -125.13
C VAL A 719 116.37 -27.83 -126.24
N MET A 720 115.08 -27.62 -125.91
CA MET A 720 113.97 -27.45 -126.87
C MET A 720 113.18 -26.13 -126.77
N GLU A 721 113.10 -25.45 -125.62
CA GLU A 721 111.98 -24.53 -125.31
C GLU A 721 112.40 -23.07 -124.98
N HIS A 722 112.08 -22.10 -125.86
CA HIS A 722 112.54 -20.70 -125.80
C HIS A 722 111.47 -19.58 -126.25
N THR A 723 110.15 -19.51 -125.82
CA THR A 723 109.00 -18.61 -126.39
C THR A 723 107.59 -18.26 -125.55
N GLU A 724 107.09 -16.95 -125.21
CA GLU A 724 105.73 -16.11 -124.86
C GLU A 724 104.81 -15.91 -123.45
N GLU A 725 103.74 -15.06 -122.93
CA GLU A 725 102.75 -13.75 -122.98
C GLU A 725 101.68 -13.48 -121.68
N LYS A 726 100.64 -12.55 -121.22
CA LYS A 726 99.88 -11.12 -121.26
C LYS A 726 98.62 -10.59 -120.23
N ASP A 727 98.08 -9.26 -120.10
CA ASP A 727 96.77 -8.38 -119.63
C ASP A 727 95.98 -8.10 -118.16
N SER A 728 94.95 -7.23 -117.62
CA SER A 728 93.91 -5.97 -117.71
C SER A 728 93.03 -5.49 -116.32
N MET A 729 92.00 -4.57 -115.86
CA MET A 729 91.01 -3.28 -116.02
C MET A 729 89.97 -2.67 -114.78
N PRO A 730 89.21 -1.43 -114.69
CA PRO A 730 88.39 -0.67 -113.49
C PRO A 730 86.99 0.34 -113.53
N SER A 731 86.32 1.06 -112.46
CA SER A 731 85.03 2.07 -112.40
C SER A 731 84.39 3.00 -111.09
N PRO A 732 83.30 3.97 -111.07
CA PRO A 732 82.77 5.10 -110.03
C PRO A 732 81.19 5.71 -109.71
N SER A 733 80.76 6.77 -108.80
CA SER A 733 79.30 7.42 -108.42
C SER A 733 78.93 8.84 -107.53
N SER A 734 77.65 9.47 -107.22
CA SER A 734 77.19 10.78 -106.32
C SER A 734 75.62 11.37 -105.99
N THR A 735 75.20 12.47 -105.14
CA THR A 735 73.76 13.05 -104.60
C THR A 735 73.35 14.60 -103.97
N ASP A 736 72.05 15.05 -103.51
CA ASP A 736 71.44 16.10 -102.40
C ASP A 736 70.36 17.44 -102.48
N ALA A 737 69.66 18.11 -101.40
CA ALA A 737 68.46 19.23 -101.33
C ALA A 737 67.97 20.25 -100.04
N ALA A 738 66.90 21.24 -99.99
CA ALA A 738 66.37 22.29 -98.86
C ALA A 738 64.94 23.24 -98.83
N ASP A 739 64.46 24.16 -97.82
CA ASP A 739 63.09 25.03 -97.62
C ASP A 739 62.80 26.38 -96.59
N SER A 740 61.59 27.18 -96.40
CA SER A 740 61.23 28.48 -95.47
C SER A 740 59.73 29.24 -95.19
N SER A 741 59.41 30.32 -94.29
CA SER A 741 58.02 31.15 -93.99
C SER A 741 57.80 32.54 -93.05
N GLY A 742 56.58 33.28 -92.80
CA GLY A 742 56.22 34.53 -91.83
C GLY A 742 54.83 35.49 -91.75
N LEU A 743 54.44 36.46 -90.76
CA LEU A 743 53.12 37.39 -90.56
C LEU A 743 52.89 38.62 -89.43
N GLY A 744 51.90 39.66 -89.41
CA GLY A 744 51.32 40.61 -88.24
C GLY A 744 50.48 42.07 -88.35
N ASP A 745 49.67 42.70 -87.35
CA ASP A 745 48.95 44.15 -87.24
C ASP A 745 48.12 44.71 -85.90
N LEU A 746 47.73 46.06 -85.64
CA LEU A 746 46.67 46.71 -84.63
C LEU A 746 46.22 48.30 -84.61
N LYS A 747 45.27 48.91 -83.75
CA LYS A 747 44.51 50.31 -83.79
C LYS A 747 44.07 51.19 -82.45
N THR A 748 43.04 52.16 -82.36
CA THR A 748 42.88 53.48 -81.47
C THR A 748 41.54 53.96 -80.60
N SER A 749 41.19 55.28 -80.26
CA SER A 749 40.65 55.85 -78.89
C SER A 749 39.37 56.80 -78.40
N GLU A 750 39.18 58.18 -78.51
CA GLU A 750 38.79 59.25 -77.40
C GLU A 750 37.34 59.99 -77.06
N ASP A 751 37.22 61.21 -76.35
CA ASP A 751 36.21 62.00 -75.43
C ASP A 751 34.72 61.59 -75.24
N LEU A 752 34.14 60.91 -76.24
CA LEU A 752 33.21 59.81 -75.95
C LEU A 752 33.78 58.98 -74.79
N MET A 753 35.09 58.77 -74.80
CA MET A 753 35.94 58.22 -73.76
C MET A 753 35.73 58.78 -72.33
N GLN A 754 35.18 59.96 -72.05
CA GLN A 754 34.91 60.35 -70.64
C GLN A 754 33.60 59.76 -70.11
N LEU A 755 32.49 59.91 -70.84
CA LEU A 755 31.24 59.20 -70.49
C LEU A 755 31.43 57.69 -70.66
N VAL A 756 32.17 57.26 -71.68
CA VAL A 756 32.61 55.87 -71.86
C VAL A 756 33.65 55.46 -70.82
N ASN A 757 34.35 56.35 -70.10
CA ASN A 757 35.17 55.96 -68.95
C ASN A 757 34.37 55.91 -67.64
N TYR A 758 33.28 56.67 -67.49
CA TYR A 758 32.33 56.45 -66.39
C TYR A 758 31.49 55.19 -66.63
N LEU A 759 30.99 55.00 -67.86
CA LEU A 759 30.30 53.79 -68.28
C LEU A 759 31.25 52.60 -68.36
N ARG A 760 32.52 52.72 -68.76
CA ARG A 760 33.55 51.68 -68.53
C ARG A 760 33.86 51.54 -67.06
N ARG A 761 33.76 52.55 -66.19
CA ARG A 761 34.01 52.32 -64.76
C ARG A 761 32.86 51.56 -64.10
N GLN A 762 31.61 51.90 -64.39
CA GLN A 762 30.47 51.09 -63.97
C GLN A 762 30.45 49.73 -64.66
N LYS A 763 30.69 49.67 -65.97
CA LYS A 763 30.78 48.42 -66.73
C LYS A 763 31.94 47.56 -66.24
N ASN A 764 33.14 48.07 -66.02
CA ASN A 764 34.27 47.33 -65.44
C ASN A 764 34.03 46.95 -63.97
N ILE A 765 33.18 47.65 -63.22
CA ILE A 765 32.79 47.23 -61.86
C ILE A 765 31.70 46.13 -61.93
N ALA A 766 30.77 46.23 -62.88
CA ALA A 766 29.75 45.22 -63.15
C ALA A 766 30.35 43.96 -63.81
N GLU A 767 31.35 44.13 -64.68
CA GLU A 767 32.19 43.07 -65.25
C GLU A 767 33.11 42.53 -64.17
N ALA A 768 33.85 43.31 -63.39
CA ALA A 768 34.62 42.76 -62.27
C ALA A 768 33.74 42.04 -61.22
N SER A 769 32.48 42.43 -61.05
CA SER A 769 31.50 41.72 -60.23
C SER A 769 30.93 40.46 -60.92
N CYS A 770 30.70 40.51 -62.23
CA CYS A 770 30.28 39.38 -63.05
C CYS A 770 31.40 38.35 -63.21
N ASP A 771 32.66 38.79 -63.33
CA ASP A 771 33.89 38.03 -63.40
C ASP A 771 34.25 37.48 -62.01
N ALA A 772 34.01 38.23 -60.92
CA ALA A 772 34.14 37.70 -59.57
C ALA A 772 33.08 36.62 -59.31
N THR A 773 31.81 36.85 -59.65
CA THR A 773 30.76 35.83 -59.51
C THR A 773 30.91 34.70 -60.52
N ALA A 774 31.53 34.91 -61.69
CA ALA A 774 31.89 33.85 -62.63
C ALA A 774 33.16 33.10 -62.20
N ALA A 775 34.09 33.74 -61.48
CA ALA A 775 35.23 33.10 -60.83
C ALA A 775 34.78 32.29 -59.61
N GLU A 776 33.80 32.77 -58.85
CA GLU A 776 33.17 32.00 -57.77
C GLU A 776 32.30 30.87 -58.32
N ASN A 777 31.50 31.10 -59.36
CA ASN A 777 30.74 30.05 -60.05
C ASN A 777 31.65 29.02 -60.72
N SER A 778 32.75 29.42 -61.37
CA SER A 778 33.72 28.46 -61.92
C SER A 778 34.54 27.76 -60.84
N ARG A 779 34.86 28.41 -59.72
CA ARG A 779 35.43 27.72 -58.54
C ARG A 779 34.44 26.73 -57.93
N LEU A 780 33.15 27.06 -57.87
CA LEU A 780 32.10 26.17 -57.38
C LEU A 780 31.84 25.03 -58.37
N LEU A 781 31.82 25.29 -59.69
CA LEU A 781 31.72 24.26 -60.73
C LEU A 781 32.96 23.36 -60.76
N LEU A 782 34.18 23.90 -60.59
CA LEU A 782 35.39 23.10 -60.42
C LEU A 782 35.38 22.32 -59.10
N ARG A 783 34.79 22.86 -58.02
CA ARG A 783 34.63 22.13 -56.77
C ARG A 783 33.60 21.01 -56.90
N ILE A 784 32.47 21.27 -57.56
CA ILE A 784 31.44 20.28 -57.92
C ILE A 784 32.06 19.22 -58.81
N ALA A 785 32.71 19.58 -59.92
CA ALA A 785 33.40 18.64 -60.80
C ALA A 785 34.48 17.82 -60.06
N SER A 786 35.25 18.42 -59.13
CA SER A 786 36.21 17.67 -58.31
C SER A 786 35.54 16.72 -57.30
N LEU A 787 34.30 17.02 -56.87
CA LEU A 787 33.52 16.17 -55.98
C LEU A 787 32.79 15.08 -56.78
N GLU A 788 32.31 15.38 -57.98
CA GLU A 788 31.74 14.44 -58.95
C GLU A 788 32.83 13.45 -59.38
N GLU A 789 34.00 13.93 -59.81
CA GLU A 789 35.20 13.11 -60.09
C GLU A 789 35.64 12.31 -58.87
N GLN A 790 35.59 12.86 -57.65
CA GLN A 790 35.85 12.07 -56.43
C GLN A 790 34.77 11.00 -56.19
N THR A 791 33.48 11.29 -56.41
CA THR A 791 32.43 10.28 -56.28
C THR A 791 32.48 9.22 -57.37
N ASP A 792 32.86 9.57 -58.61
CA ASP A 792 33.00 8.63 -59.72
C ASP A 792 34.31 7.85 -59.64
N HIS A 793 35.38 8.44 -59.11
CA HIS A 793 36.57 7.70 -58.71
C HIS A 793 36.21 6.70 -57.61
N LEU A 794 35.55 7.12 -56.52
CA LEU A 794 35.12 6.20 -55.45
C LEU A 794 34.09 5.17 -55.92
N ARG A 795 33.20 5.48 -56.88
CA ARG A 795 32.31 4.51 -57.52
C ARG A 795 33.09 3.53 -58.40
N THR A 796 34.12 3.99 -59.12
CA THR A 796 34.95 3.10 -59.93
C THR A 796 35.90 2.26 -59.08
N GLU A 797 36.39 2.76 -57.94
CA GLU A 797 37.11 1.95 -56.94
C GLU A 797 36.17 0.96 -56.25
N LEU A 798 34.99 1.37 -55.76
CA LEU A 798 34.00 0.43 -55.20
C LEU A 798 33.57 -0.63 -56.24
N ASN A 799 33.49 -0.28 -57.52
CA ASN A 799 33.22 -1.24 -58.60
C ASN A 799 34.46 -2.06 -59.02
N ARG A 800 35.69 -1.59 -58.75
CA ARG A 800 36.93 -2.37 -58.87
C ARG A 800 37.06 -3.34 -57.71
N GLU A 801 36.79 -2.92 -56.47
CA GLU A 801 36.73 -3.76 -55.28
C GLU A 801 35.62 -4.81 -55.39
N ARG A 802 34.42 -4.44 -55.85
CA ARG A 802 33.36 -5.41 -56.16
C ARG A 802 33.79 -6.38 -57.24
N LYS A 803 34.32 -5.92 -58.37
CA LYS A 803 34.82 -6.83 -59.42
C LYS A 803 36.03 -7.64 -59.00
N ALA A 804 36.88 -7.14 -58.12
CA ALA A 804 38.02 -7.86 -57.55
C ALA A 804 37.56 -8.86 -56.49
N SER A 805 36.47 -8.57 -55.76
CA SER A 805 35.81 -9.49 -54.84
C SER A 805 35.05 -10.58 -55.61
N GLU A 806 34.33 -10.21 -56.67
CA GLU A 806 33.68 -11.13 -57.60
C GLU A 806 34.72 -12.03 -58.27
N LEU A 807 35.77 -11.47 -58.87
CA LEU A 807 36.89 -12.22 -59.44
C LEU A 807 37.68 -13.00 -58.37
N ALA A 808 37.77 -12.53 -57.12
CA ALA A 808 38.34 -13.32 -56.03
C ALA A 808 37.46 -14.52 -55.72
N THR A 809 36.14 -14.34 -55.55
CA THR A 809 35.20 -15.45 -55.34
C THR A 809 35.15 -16.41 -56.54
N GLU A 810 35.21 -15.90 -57.78
CA GLU A 810 35.29 -16.73 -58.98
C GLU A 810 36.66 -17.42 -59.12
N THR A 811 37.76 -16.82 -58.65
CA THR A 811 39.09 -17.47 -58.72
C THR A 811 39.33 -18.41 -57.55
N THR A 812 38.71 -18.19 -56.38
CA THR A 812 38.66 -19.19 -55.31
C THR A 812 37.67 -20.30 -55.63
N GLN A 813 36.54 -20.04 -56.30
CA GLN A 813 35.66 -21.08 -56.83
C GLN A 813 36.34 -21.83 -57.99
N ARG A 814 36.99 -21.15 -58.93
CA ARG A 814 37.78 -21.85 -59.97
C ARG A 814 39.00 -22.56 -59.37
N HIS A 815 39.53 -22.14 -58.23
CA HIS A 815 40.52 -22.92 -57.47
C HIS A 815 39.87 -24.07 -56.71
N SER A 816 38.67 -23.95 -56.14
CA SER A 816 37.99 -25.09 -55.51
C SER A 816 37.59 -26.11 -56.57
N GLU A 817 36.99 -25.69 -57.69
CA GLU A 817 36.73 -26.56 -58.85
C GLU A 817 38.02 -27.12 -59.47
N LEU A 818 39.14 -26.39 -59.47
CA LEU A 818 40.42 -26.91 -59.96
C LEU A 818 41.07 -27.87 -58.96
N MET A 819 40.95 -27.61 -57.65
CA MET A 819 41.41 -28.50 -56.59
C MET A 819 40.53 -29.74 -56.52
N GLU A 820 39.21 -29.63 -56.63
CA GLU A 820 38.26 -30.74 -56.84
C GLU A 820 38.55 -31.50 -58.13
N ARG A 821 38.93 -30.83 -59.24
CA ARG A 821 39.37 -31.53 -60.47
C ARG A 821 40.76 -32.13 -60.34
N VAL A 822 41.66 -31.57 -59.53
CA VAL A 822 42.98 -32.12 -59.21
C VAL A 822 42.85 -33.24 -58.18
N GLU A 823 41.87 -33.22 -57.29
CA GLU A 823 41.50 -34.26 -56.35
C GLU A 823 40.72 -35.35 -57.06
N GLN A 824 39.87 -35.04 -58.05
CA GLN A 824 39.29 -36.03 -58.97
C GLN A 824 40.38 -36.61 -59.88
N LEU A 825 41.36 -35.84 -60.35
CA LEU A 825 42.51 -36.36 -61.10
C LEU A 825 43.51 -37.11 -60.20
N ASN A 826 43.62 -36.78 -58.92
CA ASN A 826 44.39 -37.54 -57.94
C ASN A 826 43.63 -38.82 -57.63
N LEU A 827 42.36 -38.79 -57.26
CA LEU A 827 41.48 -39.96 -57.14
C LEU A 827 41.42 -40.78 -58.44
N VAL A 828 41.54 -40.20 -59.64
CA VAL A 828 41.58 -40.93 -60.92
C VAL A 828 42.99 -41.39 -61.29
N THR A 829 44.07 -40.77 -60.80
CA THR A 829 45.46 -41.26 -60.99
C THR A 829 45.91 -42.22 -59.90
N GLU A 830 45.36 -42.09 -58.70
CA GLU A 830 45.35 -43.04 -57.60
C GLU A 830 44.40 -44.18 -57.91
N SER A 831 43.18 -43.96 -58.42
CA SER A 831 42.37 -45.05 -58.99
C SER A 831 43.05 -45.66 -60.21
N ASN A 832 43.71 -44.91 -61.11
CA ASN A 832 44.53 -45.55 -62.15
C ASN A 832 45.78 -46.23 -61.60
N ARG A 833 46.33 -45.82 -60.45
CA ARG A 833 47.47 -46.47 -59.80
C ARG A 833 47.04 -47.70 -59.02
N LEU A 834 45.85 -47.69 -58.42
CA LEU A 834 45.16 -48.80 -57.78
C LEU A 834 44.69 -49.74 -58.87
N LEU A 835 43.84 -49.37 -59.82
CA LEU A 835 43.51 -50.19 -61.01
C LEU A 835 44.73 -50.63 -61.84
N ARG A 836 45.91 -50.00 -61.75
CA ARG A 836 47.16 -50.57 -62.30
C ARG A 836 47.82 -51.54 -61.32
N HIS A 837 47.87 -51.21 -60.04
CA HIS A 837 48.38 -52.06 -58.96
C HIS A 837 47.48 -53.28 -58.79
N GLU A 838 46.18 -53.16 -58.51
CA GLU A 838 45.13 -54.17 -58.68
C GLU A 838 45.21 -54.93 -60.01
N ARG A 839 45.54 -54.32 -61.15
CA ARG A 839 45.75 -55.09 -62.41
C ARG A 839 47.09 -55.82 -62.43
N GLU A 840 48.09 -55.32 -61.73
CA GLU A 840 49.40 -55.95 -61.56
C GLU A 840 49.35 -57.02 -60.46
N THR A 841 48.59 -56.86 -59.39
CA THR A 841 48.32 -57.85 -58.35
C THR A 841 47.21 -58.81 -58.76
N LEU A 842 46.27 -58.45 -59.64
CA LEU A 842 45.41 -59.41 -60.34
C LEU A 842 46.17 -60.13 -61.45
N ARG A 843 47.29 -59.59 -61.96
CA ARG A 843 48.20 -60.34 -62.83
C ARG A 843 49.16 -61.21 -62.04
N GLU A 844 49.67 -60.75 -60.91
CA GLU A 844 50.46 -61.55 -59.97
C GLU A 844 49.54 -62.64 -59.44
N ASN A 845 48.36 -62.33 -58.88
CA ASN A 845 47.33 -63.31 -58.50
C ASN A 845 46.84 -64.16 -59.69
N LEU A 846 46.76 -63.69 -60.94
CA LEU A 846 46.46 -64.58 -62.07
C LEU A 846 47.64 -65.50 -62.37
N THR A 847 48.88 -65.03 -62.36
CA THR A 847 50.06 -65.90 -62.52
C THR A 847 50.28 -66.80 -61.31
N GLU A 848 49.89 -66.40 -60.11
CA GLU A 848 49.93 -67.19 -58.89
C GLU A 848 48.80 -68.21 -58.90
N MET A 849 47.59 -67.86 -59.33
CA MET A 849 46.49 -68.81 -59.53
C MET A 849 46.77 -69.74 -60.72
N GLU A 850 47.41 -69.29 -61.80
CA GLU A 850 47.96 -70.16 -62.84
C GLU A 850 49.06 -71.07 -62.27
N ASN A 851 49.91 -70.57 -61.37
CA ASN A 851 50.89 -71.38 -60.64
C ASN A 851 50.27 -72.27 -59.54
N GLN A 852 49.07 -71.98 -59.04
CA GLN A 852 48.27 -72.73 -58.05
C GLN A 852 47.13 -73.56 -58.70
N VAL A 853 47.08 -73.55 -60.04
CA VAL A 853 46.36 -74.51 -60.90
C VAL A 853 47.38 -75.41 -61.60
N SER A 854 48.58 -74.90 -61.90
CA SER A 854 49.78 -75.68 -62.24
C SER A 854 50.42 -76.38 -61.03
N LYS A 855 49.93 -76.13 -59.81
CA LYS A 855 50.20 -76.90 -58.58
C LYS A 855 48.84 -77.31 -57.98
N PRO A 856 48.71 -78.46 -57.30
CA PRO A 856 47.42 -78.92 -56.81
C PRO A 856 46.88 -78.06 -55.63
N PRO A 857 45.54 -78.05 -55.40
CA PRO A 857 44.86 -76.92 -54.77
C PRO A 857 44.61 -77.05 -53.26
N LEU A 858 44.53 -75.89 -52.58
CA LEU A 858 43.97 -75.66 -51.22
C LEU A 858 43.85 -74.13 -51.00
N GLY A 859 42.64 -73.54 -50.88
CA GLY A 859 42.56 -72.07 -50.74
C GLY A 859 41.19 -71.35 -50.77
N HIS A 860 40.11 -71.91 -50.23
CA HIS A 860 38.80 -71.21 -50.25
C HIS A 860 38.56 -70.24 -49.07
N ASN A 861 39.06 -70.53 -47.87
CA ASN A 861 38.58 -69.90 -46.63
C ASN A 861 38.95 -68.42 -46.45
N GLU A 862 40.11 -68.00 -46.98
CA GLU A 862 40.67 -66.66 -46.73
C GLU A 862 39.96 -65.57 -47.54
N ARG A 863 39.52 -65.90 -48.77
CA ARG A 863 38.77 -65.02 -49.66
C ARG A 863 37.46 -64.55 -49.02
N ASP A 864 36.73 -65.49 -48.42
CA ASP A 864 35.45 -65.22 -47.74
C ASP A 864 35.63 -64.33 -46.52
N GLU A 865 36.81 -64.33 -45.88
CA GLU A 865 37.06 -63.49 -44.72
C GLU A 865 37.38 -62.04 -45.09
N LEU A 866 38.08 -61.81 -46.19
CA LEU A 866 38.30 -60.46 -46.71
C LEU A 866 37.00 -59.83 -47.20
N GLN A 867 36.14 -60.58 -47.90
CA GLN A 867 34.79 -60.09 -48.26
C GLN A 867 33.91 -59.78 -47.04
N ARG A 868 34.05 -60.55 -45.95
CA ARG A 868 33.41 -60.26 -44.65
C ARG A 868 34.00 -59.07 -43.90
N LYS A 869 35.15 -58.52 -44.31
CA LYS A 869 35.75 -57.32 -43.70
C LYS A 869 35.36 -56.06 -44.47
N LEU A 870 35.41 -56.10 -45.81
CA LEU A 870 35.00 -54.98 -46.67
C LEU A 870 33.56 -54.52 -46.40
N ARG A 871 32.61 -55.47 -46.32
CA ARG A 871 31.19 -55.16 -46.05
C ARG A 871 30.98 -54.42 -44.73
N ARG A 872 31.69 -54.81 -43.66
CA ARG A 872 31.59 -54.11 -42.37
C ARG A 872 32.07 -52.67 -42.47
N THR A 873 33.16 -52.41 -43.17
CA THR A 873 33.64 -51.03 -43.38
C THR A 873 32.71 -50.21 -44.29
N GLU A 874 31.99 -50.85 -45.21
CA GLU A 874 30.94 -50.20 -46.02
C GLU A 874 29.69 -49.88 -45.17
N GLU A 875 29.26 -50.82 -44.32
CA GLU A 875 28.16 -50.68 -43.34
C GLU A 875 28.48 -49.57 -42.31
N GLU A 876 29.70 -49.55 -41.76
CA GLU A 876 30.20 -48.52 -40.83
C GLU A 876 30.23 -47.12 -41.46
N LEU A 877 30.71 -47.00 -42.71
CA LEU A 877 30.71 -45.74 -43.45
C LEU A 877 29.27 -45.22 -43.67
N GLN A 878 28.35 -46.10 -44.08
CA GLN A 878 26.94 -45.75 -44.27
C GLN A 878 26.25 -45.34 -42.95
N HIS A 879 26.56 -46.00 -41.83
CA HIS A 879 26.06 -45.59 -40.51
C HIS A 879 26.52 -44.16 -40.17
N VAL A 880 27.84 -43.88 -40.27
CA VAL A 880 28.43 -42.56 -39.97
C VAL A 880 27.88 -41.46 -40.89
N GLN A 881 27.81 -41.72 -42.20
CA GLN A 881 27.37 -40.72 -43.18
C GLN A 881 25.91 -40.33 -42.99
N ASN A 882 25.04 -41.30 -42.66
CA ASN A 882 23.65 -41.01 -42.32
C ASN A 882 23.51 -40.34 -40.95
N LYS A 883 24.37 -40.65 -39.96
CA LYS A 883 24.42 -39.97 -38.67
C LYS A 883 24.80 -38.49 -38.80
N LEU A 884 25.67 -38.16 -39.76
CA LEU A 884 25.96 -36.77 -40.15
C LEU A 884 24.76 -36.08 -40.81
N ASN A 885 23.97 -36.81 -41.61
CA ASN A 885 22.73 -36.27 -42.20
C ASN A 885 21.64 -36.03 -41.14
N GLU A 886 21.51 -36.92 -40.16
CA GLU A 886 20.62 -36.77 -38.99
C GLU A 886 21.00 -35.54 -38.16
N LEU A 887 22.28 -35.39 -37.80
CA LEU A 887 22.78 -34.23 -37.06
C LEU A 887 22.62 -32.91 -37.85
N ARG A 888 22.80 -32.94 -39.18
CA ARG A 888 22.51 -31.78 -40.05
C ARG A 888 21.01 -31.43 -40.02
N GLY A 889 20.14 -32.42 -40.15
CA GLY A 889 18.68 -32.24 -40.07
C GLY A 889 18.21 -31.71 -38.72
N GLU A 890 18.82 -32.15 -37.62
CA GLU A 890 18.59 -31.59 -36.29
C GLU A 890 19.03 -30.12 -36.19
N LEU A 891 20.20 -29.77 -36.71
CA LEU A 891 20.69 -28.39 -36.69
C LEU A 891 19.81 -27.47 -37.54
N GLU A 892 19.42 -27.88 -38.75
CA GLU A 892 18.45 -27.15 -39.58
C GLU A 892 17.08 -27.02 -38.89
N GLY A 893 16.63 -28.07 -38.21
CA GLY A 893 15.39 -28.05 -37.42
C GLY A 893 15.45 -27.04 -36.27
N ARG A 894 16.56 -27.00 -35.53
CA ARG A 894 16.79 -26.02 -34.45
C ARG A 894 16.87 -24.59 -34.99
N ILE A 895 17.53 -24.37 -36.13
CA ILE A 895 17.57 -23.06 -36.80
C ILE A 895 16.16 -22.58 -37.18
N ARG A 896 15.35 -23.42 -37.85
CA ARG A 896 13.97 -23.07 -38.21
C ARG A 896 13.08 -22.76 -37.00
N LYS A 897 13.27 -23.48 -35.88
CA LYS A 897 12.58 -23.18 -34.61
C LYS A 897 13.00 -21.81 -34.07
N PHE A 898 14.29 -21.49 -34.01
CA PHE A 898 14.77 -20.17 -33.57
C PHE A 898 14.31 -19.04 -34.50
N GLU A 899 14.25 -19.26 -35.82
CA GLU A 899 13.67 -18.30 -36.77
C GLU A 899 12.20 -18.05 -36.47
N GLN A 900 11.40 -19.11 -36.24
CA GLN A 900 9.99 -18.99 -35.86
C GLN A 900 9.82 -18.24 -34.53
N ASP A 901 10.53 -18.65 -33.47
CA ASP A 901 10.54 -17.97 -32.16
C ASP A 901 10.83 -16.47 -32.30
N LEU A 902 11.77 -16.09 -33.17
CA LEU A 902 12.20 -14.72 -33.40
C LEU A 902 11.15 -13.91 -34.21
N THR A 903 10.36 -14.56 -35.06
CA THR A 903 9.17 -13.93 -35.68
C THR A 903 8.03 -13.75 -34.67
N GLU A 904 7.75 -14.74 -33.82
CA GLU A 904 6.71 -14.65 -32.80
C GLU A 904 7.04 -13.61 -31.72
N ALA A 905 8.32 -13.50 -31.33
CA ALA A 905 8.83 -12.44 -30.47
C ALA A 905 8.71 -11.04 -31.11
N ASN A 906 8.94 -10.90 -32.41
CA ASN A 906 8.75 -9.60 -33.09
C ASN A 906 7.27 -9.23 -33.25
N ASN A 907 6.39 -10.19 -33.54
CA ASN A 907 4.95 -9.96 -33.65
C ASN A 907 4.36 -9.53 -32.29
N SER A 908 4.68 -10.27 -31.23
CA SER A 908 4.24 -9.94 -29.87
C SER A 908 4.82 -8.61 -29.36
N ARG A 909 6.06 -8.24 -29.73
CA ARG A 909 6.61 -6.90 -29.51
C ARG A 909 5.80 -5.84 -30.27
N GLN A 910 5.50 -6.04 -31.55
CA GLN A 910 4.74 -5.08 -32.34
C GLN A 910 3.31 -4.89 -31.79
N ASP A 911 2.68 -5.94 -31.28
CA ASP A 911 1.37 -5.87 -30.65
C ASP A 911 1.40 -5.29 -29.23
N ALA A 912 2.54 -5.36 -28.53
CA ALA A 912 2.77 -4.56 -27.33
C ALA A 912 2.93 -3.06 -27.67
N GLU A 913 3.72 -2.72 -28.69
CA GLU A 913 3.91 -1.34 -29.16
C GLU A 913 2.59 -0.68 -29.60
N LYS A 914 1.73 -1.42 -30.33
CA LYS A 914 0.35 -0.99 -30.66
C LYS A 914 -0.46 -0.67 -29.40
N ARG A 915 -0.57 -1.61 -28.46
CA ARG A 915 -1.33 -1.41 -27.20
C ARG A 915 -0.79 -0.24 -26.37
N CYS A 916 0.53 -0.07 -26.27
CA CYS A 916 1.13 1.09 -25.61
C CYS A 916 0.75 2.41 -26.29
N SER A 917 0.67 2.45 -27.63
CA SER A 917 0.19 3.63 -28.35
C SER A 917 -1.30 3.91 -28.12
N GLU A 918 -2.13 2.88 -28.06
CA GLU A 918 -3.57 2.98 -27.76
C GLU A 918 -3.80 3.49 -26.34
N TYR A 919 -3.08 2.95 -25.34
CA TYR A 919 -3.13 3.44 -23.97
C TYR A 919 -2.62 4.88 -23.84
N SER A 920 -1.60 5.29 -24.61
CA SER A 920 -1.13 6.69 -24.64
C SER A 920 -2.23 7.63 -25.14
N VAL A 921 -2.93 7.28 -26.23
CA VAL A 921 -4.05 8.07 -26.77
C VAL A 921 -5.22 8.11 -25.79
N GLN A 922 -5.52 7.00 -25.10
CA GLN A 922 -6.52 6.98 -24.03
C GLN A 922 -6.13 7.90 -22.87
N CYS A 923 -4.89 7.84 -22.38
CA CYS A 923 -4.37 8.75 -21.35
C CYS A 923 -4.50 10.22 -21.76
N ASP A 924 -4.15 10.57 -22.99
CA ASP A 924 -4.25 11.95 -23.50
C ASP A 924 -5.70 12.42 -23.71
N SER A 925 -6.63 11.49 -23.95
CA SER A 925 -8.07 11.79 -23.98
C SER A 925 -8.58 12.06 -22.57
N LEU A 926 -8.24 11.21 -21.59
CA LEU A 926 -8.66 11.34 -20.19
C LEU A 926 -8.08 12.61 -19.54
N ARG A 927 -6.86 13.02 -19.90
CA ARG A 927 -6.27 14.31 -19.48
C ARG A 927 -7.11 15.51 -19.94
N LYS A 928 -7.51 15.56 -21.21
CA LYS A 928 -8.37 16.64 -21.75
C LYS A 928 -9.77 16.63 -21.12
N ASP A 929 -10.28 15.43 -20.85
CA ASP A 929 -11.54 15.21 -20.14
C ASP A 929 -11.48 15.66 -18.67
N LEU A 930 -10.30 15.61 -18.05
CA LEU A 930 -10.04 16.10 -16.69
C LEU A 930 -9.84 17.62 -16.70
N GLU A 931 -9.02 18.17 -17.60
CA GLU A 931 -8.84 19.62 -17.81
C GLU A 931 -10.19 20.33 -18.06
N THR A 932 -11.05 19.77 -18.92
CA THR A 932 -12.38 20.35 -19.19
C THR A 932 -13.27 20.33 -17.94
N ARG A 933 -13.28 19.22 -17.17
CA ARG A 933 -13.96 19.11 -15.86
C ARG A 933 -13.40 20.11 -14.83
N GLU A 934 -12.09 20.35 -14.80
CA GLU A 934 -11.53 21.41 -13.94
C GLU A 934 -12.05 22.79 -14.33
N THR A 935 -12.13 23.12 -15.62
CA THR A 935 -12.71 24.43 -16.02
C THR A 935 -14.19 24.55 -15.68
N THR A 936 -14.99 23.47 -15.69
CA THR A 936 -16.39 23.52 -15.27
C THR A 936 -16.50 23.66 -13.75
N VAL A 937 -15.67 22.96 -12.98
CA VAL A 937 -15.57 23.12 -11.52
C VAL A 937 -15.15 24.55 -11.14
N VAL A 938 -14.22 25.19 -11.87
CA VAL A 938 -13.88 26.60 -11.66
C VAL A 938 -15.07 27.52 -11.93
N LYS A 939 -15.78 27.34 -13.06
CA LYS A 939 -16.99 28.12 -13.39
C LYS A 939 -18.10 27.93 -12.34
N LEU A 940 -18.32 26.71 -11.85
CA LEU A 940 -19.26 26.41 -10.77
C LEU A 940 -18.84 27.05 -9.43
N ARG A 941 -17.54 27.08 -9.12
CA ARG A 941 -17.01 27.80 -7.94
C ARG A 941 -17.23 29.32 -8.05
N GLU A 942 -17.14 29.90 -9.24
CA GLU A 942 -17.47 31.32 -9.48
C GLU A 942 -18.98 31.61 -9.35
N ILE A 943 -19.83 30.78 -9.94
CA ILE A 943 -21.29 30.87 -9.80
C ILE A 943 -21.68 30.74 -8.32
N GLY A 944 -21.10 29.78 -7.60
CA GLY A 944 -21.26 29.62 -6.16
C GLY A 944 -20.62 30.73 -5.32
N ARG A 945 -19.77 31.61 -5.87
CA ARG A 945 -19.36 32.87 -5.21
C ARG A 945 -20.41 33.96 -5.42
N LYS A 946 -20.95 34.10 -6.64
CA LYS A 946 -22.01 35.07 -6.96
C LYS A 946 -23.27 34.84 -6.10
N TYR A 947 -23.79 33.61 -6.05
CA TYR A 947 -24.93 33.29 -5.19
C TYR A 947 -24.68 33.52 -3.68
N ARG A 948 -23.43 33.39 -3.20
CA ARG A 948 -23.07 33.76 -1.81
C ARG A 948 -23.06 35.27 -1.60
N GLN A 949 -22.56 36.05 -2.56
CA GLN A 949 -22.63 37.51 -2.52
C GLN A 949 -24.08 38.01 -2.58
N GLU A 950 -24.90 37.43 -3.47
CA GLU A 950 -26.33 37.73 -3.60
C GLU A 950 -27.09 37.41 -2.30
N THR A 951 -26.92 36.20 -1.73
CA THR A 951 -27.56 35.84 -0.46
C THR A 951 -27.07 36.66 0.73
N GLU A 952 -25.81 37.13 0.75
CA GLU A 952 -25.39 38.14 1.72
C GLU A 952 -26.06 39.50 1.50
N THR A 953 -26.21 39.97 0.26
CA THR A 953 -26.91 41.24 0.00
C THR A 953 -28.38 41.17 0.37
N LEU A 954 -29.05 40.04 0.11
CA LEU A 954 -30.43 39.78 0.54
C LEU A 954 -30.54 39.71 2.07
N ARG A 955 -29.56 39.12 2.77
CA ARG A 955 -29.49 39.17 4.25
C ARG A 955 -29.30 40.59 4.78
N ARG A 956 -28.45 41.41 4.15
CA ARG A 956 -28.26 42.82 4.53
C ARG A 956 -29.55 43.63 4.31
N GLN A 957 -30.27 43.38 3.22
CA GLN A 957 -31.58 43.99 2.95
C GLN A 957 -32.66 43.54 3.94
N LEU A 958 -32.71 42.24 4.28
CA LEU A 958 -33.63 41.72 5.31
C LEU A 958 -33.34 42.33 6.69
N ALA A 959 -32.07 42.47 7.07
CA ALA A 959 -31.69 43.12 8.33
C ALA A 959 -32.09 44.61 8.35
N ALA A 960 -31.91 45.33 7.24
CA ALA A 960 -32.35 46.73 7.09
C ALA A 960 -33.88 46.86 7.20
N ASN A 961 -34.63 46.00 6.50
CA ASN A 961 -36.09 45.94 6.58
C ASN A 961 -36.55 45.62 8.01
N GLN A 962 -35.86 44.74 8.74
CA GLN A 962 -36.16 44.43 10.14
C GLN A 962 -35.90 45.63 11.07
N SER A 963 -34.85 46.43 10.85
CA SER A 963 -34.68 47.69 11.59
C SER A 963 -35.78 48.70 11.26
N ASP A 964 -36.12 48.87 9.98
CA ASP A 964 -37.18 49.79 9.55
C ASP A 964 -38.56 49.37 10.08
N GLU A 965 -38.84 48.07 10.15
CA GLU A 965 -40.06 47.52 10.74
C GLU A 965 -40.08 47.68 12.26
N SER A 966 -38.93 47.56 12.96
CA SER A 966 -38.83 47.88 14.39
C SER A 966 -39.05 49.37 14.68
N HIS A 967 -38.53 50.27 13.83
CA HIS A 967 -38.81 51.70 13.89
C HIS A 967 -40.28 52.00 13.60
N ARG A 968 -40.88 51.31 12.63
CA ARG A 968 -42.31 51.43 12.33
C ARG A 968 -43.18 50.98 13.50
N GLN A 969 -42.85 49.86 14.13
CA GLN A 969 -43.58 49.36 15.32
C GLN A 969 -43.50 50.38 16.46
N SER A 970 -42.32 50.93 16.76
CA SER A 970 -42.17 52.00 17.76
C SER A 970 -42.96 53.27 17.43
N ILE A 971 -43.07 53.65 16.15
CA ILE A 971 -43.92 54.76 15.69
C ILE A 971 -45.41 54.42 15.85
N GLU A 972 -45.82 53.19 15.55
CA GLU A 972 -47.21 52.74 15.69
C GLU A 972 -47.62 52.61 17.18
N GLU A 973 -46.71 52.18 18.07
CA GLU A 973 -46.87 52.20 19.53
C GLU A 973 -47.10 53.63 20.04
N ALA A 974 -46.22 54.58 19.69
CA ALA A 974 -46.39 56.00 20.05
C ALA A 974 -47.70 56.59 19.47
N LEU A 975 -48.15 56.12 18.31
CA LEU A 975 -49.45 56.48 17.73
C LEU A 975 -50.64 55.87 18.49
N THR A 976 -50.49 54.68 19.10
CA THR A 976 -51.50 54.12 19.99
C THR A 976 -51.55 54.82 21.35
N GLU A 977 -50.41 55.22 21.90
CA GLU A 977 -50.32 56.01 23.13
C GLU A 977 -50.99 57.38 22.94
N ALA A 978 -50.62 58.13 21.90
CA ALA A 978 -51.27 59.39 21.56
C ALA A 978 -52.78 59.25 21.23
N ARG A 979 -53.24 58.08 20.76
CA ARG A 979 -54.67 57.78 20.60
C ARG A 979 -55.35 57.50 21.93
N ALA A 980 -54.69 56.83 22.87
CA ALA A 980 -55.20 56.62 24.21
C ALA A 980 -55.34 57.96 24.95
N ASP A 981 -54.35 58.86 24.85
CA ASP A 981 -54.44 60.21 25.39
C ASP A 981 -55.60 61.00 24.80
N VAL A 982 -55.83 60.92 23.49
CA VAL A 982 -57.00 61.57 22.86
C VAL A 982 -58.33 60.93 23.29
N VAL A 983 -58.37 59.65 23.69
CA VAL A 983 -59.55 59.02 24.29
C VAL A 983 -59.74 59.47 25.74
N ASN A 984 -58.67 59.55 26.53
CA ASN A 984 -58.69 60.03 27.91
C ASN A 984 -59.16 61.49 27.97
N LEU A 985 -58.55 62.38 27.18
CA LEU A 985 -58.96 63.78 27.05
C LEU A 985 -60.42 63.93 26.55
N ARG A 986 -60.95 62.98 25.78
CA ARG A 986 -62.39 62.95 25.41
C ARG A 986 -63.27 62.49 26.56
N ALA A 987 -62.81 61.55 27.38
CA ALA A 987 -63.50 61.14 28.60
C ALA A 987 -63.53 62.30 29.61
N ASP A 988 -62.41 62.97 29.86
CA ASP A 988 -62.31 64.13 30.75
C ASP A 988 -63.23 65.27 30.29
N LEU A 989 -63.22 65.60 28.99
CA LEU A 989 -64.11 66.61 28.41
C LEU A 989 -65.59 66.15 28.44
N SER A 990 -65.88 64.86 28.55
CA SER A 990 -67.23 64.36 28.84
C SER A 990 -67.60 64.50 30.32
N VAL A 991 -66.66 64.27 31.25
CA VAL A 991 -66.85 64.48 32.69
C VAL A 991 -67.10 65.96 32.98
N GLU A 992 -66.29 66.86 32.45
CA GLU A 992 -66.49 68.32 32.51
C GLU A 992 -67.87 68.75 31.96
N ARG A 993 -68.35 68.11 30.89
CA ARG A 993 -69.72 68.34 30.39
C ARG A 993 -70.79 67.85 31.36
N THR A 994 -70.60 66.70 32.02
CA THR A 994 -71.53 66.22 33.04
C THR A 994 -71.53 67.11 34.28
N GLN A 995 -70.36 67.53 34.78
CA GLN A 995 -70.25 68.48 35.89
C GLN A 995 -70.91 69.82 35.56
N LYS A 996 -70.68 70.34 34.34
CA LYS A 996 -71.36 71.55 33.86
C LYS A 996 -72.88 71.38 33.74
N SER A 997 -73.38 70.19 33.43
CA SER A 997 -74.82 69.91 33.43
C SER A 997 -75.41 69.77 34.84
N GLN A 998 -74.63 69.27 35.80
CA GLN A 998 -75.01 69.20 37.22
C GLN A 998 -75.06 70.61 37.81
N LEU A 999 -74.03 71.44 37.60
CA LEU A 999 -74.05 72.87 37.95
C LEU A 999 -75.22 73.65 37.30
N ALA A 1000 -75.66 73.26 36.11
CA ALA A 1000 -76.85 73.84 35.49
C ALA A 1000 -78.17 73.40 36.16
N ALA A 1001 -78.24 72.17 36.66
CA ALA A 1001 -79.36 71.68 37.47
C ALA A 1001 -79.36 72.32 38.88
N ASP A 1002 -78.20 72.40 39.54
CA ASP A 1002 -78.05 73.06 40.85
C ASP A 1002 -78.50 74.54 40.78
N LEU A 1003 -78.16 75.25 39.70
CA LEU A 1003 -78.65 76.61 39.43
C LEU A 1003 -80.16 76.67 39.18
N GLN A 1004 -80.76 75.61 38.65
CA GLN A 1004 -82.21 75.51 38.44
C GLN A 1004 -82.94 75.21 39.75
N ASP A 1005 -82.39 74.38 40.63
CA ASP A 1005 -82.93 74.14 41.98
C ASP A 1005 -82.79 75.38 42.87
N ILE A 1006 -81.66 76.09 42.80
CA ILE A 1006 -81.49 77.42 43.41
C ILE A 1006 -82.54 78.42 42.85
N SER A 1007 -82.89 78.33 41.57
CA SER A 1007 -83.95 79.19 41.00
C SER A 1007 -85.34 78.88 41.56
N GLN A 1008 -85.65 77.60 41.86
CA GLN A 1008 -86.90 77.21 42.51
C GLN A 1008 -86.96 77.69 43.97
N ILE A 1009 -85.86 77.57 44.72
CA ILE A 1009 -85.74 78.13 46.09
C ILE A 1009 -85.95 79.67 46.08
N ILE A 1010 -85.51 80.35 45.01
CA ILE A 1010 -85.73 81.78 44.78
C ILE A 1010 -87.17 82.11 44.35
N GLU A 1011 -87.96 81.14 43.86
CA GLU A 1011 -89.41 81.31 43.66
C GLU A 1011 -90.19 81.08 44.96
N GLU A 1012 -89.85 80.06 45.74
CA GLU A 1012 -90.48 79.81 47.06
C GLU A 1012 -90.26 80.97 48.04
N LEU A 1013 -89.07 81.60 48.01
CA LEU A 1013 -88.77 82.79 48.82
C LEU A 1013 -89.46 84.09 48.36
N LYS A 1014 -90.16 84.10 47.21
CA LYS A 1014 -90.95 85.26 46.75
C LYS A 1014 -92.38 85.26 47.29
N THR A 1015 -92.91 84.14 47.79
CA THR A 1015 -94.33 84.02 48.16
C THR A 1015 -94.65 84.40 49.61
N ASN A 1016 -94.44 85.70 49.93
CA ASN A 1016 -95.02 86.44 51.06
C ASN A 1016 -94.47 86.13 52.49
N THR A 1017 -94.48 87.04 53.48
CA THR A 1017 -94.67 88.52 53.51
C THR A 1017 -94.02 89.09 54.78
N SER A 1018 -92.70 89.28 54.81
CA SER A 1018 -92.05 89.94 55.98
C SER A 1018 -90.77 90.74 55.67
N PHE A 1019 -90.34 90.87 54.41
CA PHE A 1019 -89.18 91.70 54.03
C PHE A 1019 -89.46 92.78 52.97
N SER A 1020 -90.73 93.14 52.76
CA SER A 1020 -91.15 94.27 51.90
C SER A 1020 -90.86 95.66 52.52
N ALA A 1021 -90.06 95.74 53.58
CA ALA A 1021 -90.01 96.90 54.49
C ALA A 1021 -88.61 97.49 54.75
N ILE A 1022 -87.53 96.92 54.18
CA ILE A 1022 -86.15 97.31 54.56
C ILE A 1022 -85.24 97.73 53.38
N MET A 1023 -85.48 97.33 52.12
CA MET A 1023 -84.66 97.77 50.97
C MET A 1023 -85.48 98.33 49.81
N THR A 1024 -85.88 99.59 49.96
CA THR A 1024 -86.19 100.52 48.85
C THR A 1024 -84.91 101.03 48.19
N SER A 1025 -84.91 101.21 46.85
CA SER A 1025 -83.94 101.98 46.02
C SER A 1025 -82.43 101.63 46.15
N ILE A 1026 -81.79 100.83 45.27
CA ILE A 1026 -81.32 101.18 43.89
C ILE A 1026 -80.66 102.57 43.85
N PRO A 1027 -79.35 102.73 43.49
CA PRO A 1027 -78.65 102.20 42.29
C PRO A 1027 -77.33 101.42 42.60
N THR A 1028 -76.82 100.44 41.85
CA THR A 1028 -76.38 100.31 40.42
C THR A 1028 -75.21 101.19 39.99
N THR A 1029 -74.06 100.69 39.48
CA THR A 1029 -73.44 99.34 39.50
C THR A 1029 -71.99 99.51 38.99
N SER A 1030 -70.98 99.50 39.87
CA SER A 1030 -69.57 99.58 39.46
C SER A 1030 -68.62 99.01 40.52
N SER A 1031 -67.86 97.99 40.10
CA SER A 1031 -66.61 97.45 40.70
C SER A 1031 -66.59 96.99 42.17
N ASP A 1032 -65.48 96.33 42.53
CA ASP A 1032 -64.87 96.21 43.87
C ASP A 1032 -65.63 95.50 45.01
N SER A 1033 -66.77 94.85 44.75
CA SER A 1033 -67.32 93.80 45.64
C SER A 1033 -67.23 92.38 45.07
N MET A 1034 -66.93 92.25 43.77
CA MET A 1034 -66.54 90.98 43.15
C MET A 1034 -65.38 90.34 43.92
N ASP A 1035 -64.38 91.12 44.34
CA ASP A 1035 -63.17 90.57 44.94
C ASP A 1035 -63.37 89.78 46.23
N SER A 1036 -64.37 90.07 47.08
CA SER A 1036 -64.55 89.28 48.32
C SER A 1036 -65.12 87.88 48.03
N VAL A 1037 -66.19 87.80 47.23
CA VAL A 1037 -66.80 86.52 46.84
C VAL A 1037 -65.90 85.78 45.84
N ALA A 1038 -65.22 86.50 44.95
CA ALA A 1038 -64.19 85.93 44.09
C ALA A 1038 -62.98 85.46 44.89
N HIS A 1039 -62.48 86.15 45.92
CA HIS A 1039 -61.40 85.61 46.76
C HIS A 1039 -61.86 84.44 47.64
N SER A 1040 -63.16 84.33 47.94
CA SER A 1040 -63.73 83.13 48.58
C SER A 1040 -63.81 81.95 47.61
N VAL A 1041 -64.35 82.15 46.40
CA VAL A 1041 -64.51 81.10 45.38
C VAL A 1041 -63.19 80.75 44.69
N VAL A 1042 -62.32 81.71 44.40
CA VAL A 1042 -60.90 81.50 44.04
C VAL A 1042 -60.11 81.02 45.26
N GLY A 1043 -60.59 81.24 46.49
CA GLY A 1043 -60.01 80.67 47.71
C GLY A 1043 -60.28 79.18 47.84
N THR A 1044 -61.54 78.75 47.64
CA THR A 1044 -61.92 77.33 47.63
C THR A 1044 -61.46 76.63 46.35
N LEU A 1045 -61.51 77.27 45.18
CA LEU A 1045 -60.89 76.76 43.96
C LEU A 1045 -59.37 76.70 44.10
N ARG A 1046 -58.68 77.68 44.69
CA ARG A 1046 -57.25 77.56 44.98
C ARG A 1046 -57.00 76.45 45.99
N ALA A 1047 -57.86 76.24 46.99
CA ALA A 1047 -57.73 75.14 47.95
C ALA A 1047 -57.93 73.77 47.28
N THR A 1048 -58.96 73.58 46.44
CA THR A 1048 -59.17 72.33 45.71
C THR A 1048 -58.15 72.12 44.60
N PHE A 1049 -57.67 73.19 43.94
CA PHE A 1049 -56.59 73.12 42.96
C PHE A 1049 -55.22 72.90 43.64
N THR A 1050 -55.00 73.37 44.86
CA THR A 1050 -53.83 72.93 45.67
C THR A 1050 -54.01 71.51 46.19
N ALA A 1051 -55.22 71.05 46.50
CA ALA A 1051 -55.45 69.66 46.90
C ALA A 1051 -55.23 68.71 45.71
N LEU A 1052 -55.77 69.05 44.54
CA LEU A 1052 -55.51 68.39 43.26
C LEU A 1052 -54.04 68.50 42.86
N SER A 1053 -53.37 69.65 43.08
CA SER A 1053 -51.93 69.75 42.89
C SER A 1053 -51.20 68.82 43.84
N THR A 1054 -51.53 68.76 45.14
CA THR A 1054 -50.85 67.86 46.08
C THR A 1054 -51.13 66.38 45.81
N GLU A 1055 -52.31 66.01 45.31
CA GLU A 1055 -52.58 64.64 44.86
C GLU A 1055 -51.94 64.36 43.49
N PHE A 1056 -51.83 65.35 42.60
CA PHE A 1056 -51.06 65.23 41.35
C PHE A 1056 -49.56 65.11 41.63
N ASP A 1057 -49.00 65.93 42.52
CA ASP A 1057 -47.63 65.89 43.00
C ASP A 1057 -47.36 64.59 43.77
N ARG A 1058 -48.35 64.06 44.51
CA ARG A 1058 -48.28 62.73 45.16
C ARG A 1058 -48.32 61.59 44.15
N LEU A 1059 -49.19 61.66 43.14
CA LEU A 1059 -49.24 60.68 42.05
C LEU A 1059 -47.99 60.78 41.16
N HIS A 1060 -47.43 61.98 40.99
CA HIS A 1060 -46.17 62.22 40.29
C HIS A 1060 -44.99 61.69 41.10
N GLN A 1061 -44.93 61.92 42.41
CA GLN A 1061 -43.95 61.29 43.30
C GLN A 1061 -44.12 59.77 43.35
N GLN A 1062 -45.35 59.23 43.28
CA GLN A 1062 -45.56 57.79 43.13
C GLN A 1062 -45.07 57.30 41.76
N ALA A 1063 -45.33 58.02 40.67
CA ALA A 1063 -44.81 57.70 39.35
C ALA A 1063 -43.28 57.80 39.28
N GLU A 1064 -42.66 58.79 39.92
CA GLU A 1064 -41.21 58.93 40.06
C GLU A 1064 -40.63 57.83 40.95
N VAL A 1065 -41.29 57.43 42.05
CA VAL A 1065 -40.86 56.28 42.87
C VAL A 1065 -41.00 54.96 42.11
N GLN A 1066 -42.03 54.78 41.28
CA GLN A 1066 -42.11 53.61 40.40
C GLN A 1066 -41.07 53.69 39.25
N ARG A 1067 -40.79 54.88 38.71
CA ARG A 1067 -39.75 55.11 37.68
C ARG A 1067 -38.36 54.87 38.25
N GLU A 1068 -38.07 55.33 39.46
CA GLU A 1068 -36.88 54.97 40.22
C GLU A 1068 -36.82 53.48 40.50
N ARG A 1069 -37.94 52.85 40.90
CA ARG A 1069 -37.98 51.40 41.15
C ARG A 1069 -37.74 50.59 39.88
N LEU A 1070 -38.23 51.06 38.74
CA LEU A 1070 -38.03 50.48 37.42
C LEU A 1070 -36.60 50.73 36.93
N LEU A 1071 -36.03 51.92 37.12
CA LEU A 1071 -34.61 52.21 36.87
C LEU A 1071 -33.68 51.41 37.78
N ARG A 1072 -34.05 51.20 39.06
CA ARG A 1072 -33.34 50.31 39.99
C ARG A 1072 -33.48 48.84 39.57
N LEU A 1073 -34.62 48.41 39.03
CA LEU A 1073 -34.80 47.08 38.45
C LEU A 1073 -33.95 46.91 37.18
N MET A 1074 -33.97 47.86 36.24
CA MET A 1074 -33.11 47.86 35.06
C MET A 1074 -31.62 47.95 35.42
N LEU A 1075 -31.26 48.65 36.49
CA LEU A 1075 -29.89 48.67 37.01
C LEU A 1075 -29.51 47.34 37.66
N ILE A 1076 -30.41 46.70 38.40
CA ILE A 1076 -30.23 45.35 38.95
C ILE A 1076 -30.13 44.32 37.82
N GLU A 1077 -30.92 44.44 36.75
CA GLU A 1077 -30.88 43.58 35.57
C GLU A 1077 -29.63 43.83 34.72
N SER A 1078 -29.19 45.07 34.59
CA SER A 1078 -27.90 45.44 34.00
C SER A 1078 -26.73 44.89 34.81
N GLN A 1079 -26.81 44.96 36.15
CA GLN A 1079 -25.81 44.36 37.04
C GLN A 1079 -25.89 42.83 37.07
N LEU A 1080 -27.07 42.23 36.91
CA LEU A 1080 -27.25 40.78 36.85
C LEU A 1080 -26.75 40.24 35.51
N THR A 1081 -27.02 40.92 34.39
CA THR A 1081 -26.47 40.55 33.08
C THR A 1081 -24.97 40.84 32.98
N LYS A 1082 -24.46 41.88 33.63
CA LYS A 1082 -23.01 42.09 33.82
C LYS A 1082 -22.39 41.00 34.69
N ALA A 1083 -22.99 40.67 35.83
CA ALA A 1083 -22.54 39.59 36.70
C ALA A 1083 -22.66 38.21 36.05
N LEU A 1084 -23.65 37.98 35.17
CA LEU A 1084 -23.75 36.77 34.35
C LEU A 1084 -22.66 36.71 33.28
N ARG A 1085 -22.35 37.84 32.60
CA ARG A 1085 -21.20 37.92 31.68
C ARG A 1085 -19.88 37.67 32.42
N GLU A 1086 -19.70 38.31 33.57
CA GLU A 1086 -18.56 38.08 34.47
C GLU A 1086 -18.55 36.64 35.01
N ASN A 1087 -19.69 35.99 35.23
CA ASN A 1087 -19.74 34.58 35.61
C ASN A 1087 -19.41 33.66 34.42
N THR A 1088 -19.82 34.00 33.19
CA THR A 1088 -19.41 33.25 31.98
C THR A 1088 -17.94 33.48 31.64
N GLU A 1089 -17.39 34.66 31.90
CA GLU A 1089 -15.97 34.96 31.70
C GLU A 1089 -15.11 34.39 32.83
N LEU A 1090 -15.59 34.38 34.08
CA LEU A 1090 -14.97 33.63 35.16
C LEU A 1090 -15.08 32.13 34.93
N ARG A 1091 -16.15 31.61 34.32
CA ARG A 1091 -16.25 30.20 33.89
C ARG A 1091 -15.30 29.89 32.74
N SER A 1092 -15.18 30.76 31.73
CA SER A 1092 -14.22 30.55 30.62
C SER A 1092 -12.79 30.59 31.15
N ARG A 1093 -12.44 31.57 31.98
CA ARG A 1093 -11.16 31.65 32.69
C ARG A 1093 -10.95 30.47 33.64
N LEU A 1094 -11.99 29.96 34.32
CA LEU A 1094 -11.88 28.75 35.16
C LEU A 1094 -11.63 27.51 34.30
N THR A 1095 -12.23 27.39 33.11
CA THR A 1095 -11.92 26.30 32.16
C THR A 1095 -10.53 26.45 31.55
N GLU A 1096 -10.07 27.67 31.25
CA GLU A 1096 -8.68 27.94 30.82
C GLU A 1096 -7.67 27.59 31.93
N ILE A 1097 -8.00 27.89 33.20
CA ILE A 1097 -7.21 27.51 34.38
C ILE A 1097 -7.21 25.99 34.59
N HIS A 1098 -8.37 25.33 34.46
CA HIS A 1098 -8.47 23.86 34.51
C HIS A 1098 -7.74 23.16 33.35
N LEU A 1099 -7.61 23.82 32.19
CA LEU A 1099 -6.82 23.35 31.05
C LEU A 1099 -5.32 23.64 31.17
N SER A 1100 -4.86 24.37 32.20
CA SER A 1100 -3.48 24.84 32.31
C SER A 1100 -2.71 24.45 33.58
N GLN A 1101 -3.29 23.71 34.53
CA GLN A 1101 -2.52 23.10 35.63
C GLN A 1101 -2.92 21.63 35.95
N PRO A 1102 -1.93 20.74 36.18
CA PRO A 1102 -2.17 19.32 36.47
C PRO A 1102 -2.57 19.06 37.92
N ILE A 1103 -3.36 18.01 38.13
CA ILE A 1103 -3.87 17.59 39.45
C ILE A 1103 -2.74 17.05 40.34
N ARG A 1104 -2.71 17.47 41.62
CA ARG A 1104 -1.98 16.78 42.70
C ARG A 1104 -2.85 16.72 43.96
N PRO A 1105 -3.10 15.55 44.56
CA PRO A 1105 -4.07 15.41 45.66
C PRO A 1105 -3.48 15.71 47.04
N VAL A 1106 -4.22 16.43 47.88
CA VAL A 1106 -4.01 16.55 49.34
C VAL A 1106 -5.39 16.58 50.02
N GLN A 1107 -5.49 15.97 51.21
CA GLN A 1107 -6.73 15.81 51.97
C GLN A 1107 -7.17 17.11 52.68
N PRO A 1108 -8.48 17.29 52.98
CA PRO A 1108 -8.96 18.38 53.80
C PRO A 1108 -8.74 18.11 55.30
N SER A 1109 -8.15 19.06 56.02
CA SER A 1109 -8.12 19.08 57.49
C SER A 1109 -9.06 20.17 58.03
N VAL A 1110 -9.75 19.85 59.13
CA VAL A 1110 -10.72 20.76 59.75
C VAL A 1110 -10.03 21.68 60.76
N SER A 1111 -10.26 22.98 60.66
CA SER A 1111 -10.22 23.87 61.82
C SER A 1111 -11.20 25.03 61.63
N ALA A 1112 -11.84 25.45 62.72
CA ALA A 1112 -12.82 26.54 62.73
C ALA A 1112 -12.40 27.61 63.74
N ASN A 1113 -12.58 28.88 63.37
CA ASN A 1113 -12.75 30.05 64.24
C ASN A 1113 -13.19 31.21 63.32
N SER A 1114 -14.25 31.99 63.55
CA SER A 1114 -14.76 32.61 64.79
C SER A 1114 -13.79 33.68 65.34
N SER A 1115 -14.20 34.91 65.65
CA SER A 1115 -15.55 35.53 65.67
C SER A 1115 -15.44 37.09 65.58
N CYS A 1116 -16.42 37.83 66.14
CA CYS A 1116 -16.52 39.30 66.27
C CYS A 1116 -16.91 40.15 65.02
N VAL A 1117 -17.80 41.15 65.11
CA VAL A 1117 -18.85 41.42 66.14
C VAL A 1117 -19.99 42.34 65.59
N THR A 1118 -21.22 42.09 66.07
CA THR A 1118 -22.49 42.88 66.02
C THR A 1118 -22.70 44.09 65.08
N SER A 1119 -23.88 44.14 64.43
CA SER A 1119 -24.98 45.05 64.87
C SER A 1119 -26.37 44.78 64.22
N MET A 1120 -27.43 45.19 64.92
CA MET A 1120 -28.80 45.52 64.47
C MET A 1120 -29.65 44.51 63.64
N VAL A 1121 -30.31 43.60 64.37
CA VAL A 1121 -31.80 43.45 64.47
C VAL A 1121 -32.59 44.42 63.54
N ARG A 1122 -33.51 44.01 62.65
CA ARG A 1122 -34.72 43.15 62.87
C ARG A 1122 -35.27 42.52 61.55
N LYS A 1123 -36.00 41.40 61.69
CA LYS A 1123 -36.72 40.60 60.66
C LYS A 1123 -38.23 40.97 60.61
N PRO A 1124 -39.10 40.42 59.70
CA PRO A 1124 -38.90 39.79 58.37
C PRO A 1124 -39.99 40.24 57.33
N TYR A 1125 -40.37 39.32 56.42
CA TYR A 1125 -41.47 39.33 55.42
C TYR A 1125 -41.21 39.96 54.05
N TRP A 1126 -40.79 39.11 53.11
CA TRP A 1126 -41.33 38.96 51.73
C TRP A 1126 -40.58 37.85 50.94
N LEU A 1127 -39.44 37.36 51.47
CA LEU A 1127 -38.53 36.43 50.78
C LEU A 1127 -38.89 34.93 50.86
N VAL A 1128 -40.16 34.57 51.06
CA VAL A 1128 -40.59 33.17 51.38
C VAL A 1128 -41.34 32.47 50.24
N VAL A 1129 -41.98 33.22 49.33
CA VAL A 1129 -42.95 32.63 48.37
C VAL A 1129 -42.30 32.08 47.09
N ILE A 1130 -41.21 32.67 46.60
CA ILE A 1130 -40.65 32.35 45.27
C ILE A 1130 -39.69 31.14 45.30
N LEU A 1131 -39.04 30.85 46.43
CA LEU A 1131 -38.14 29.71 46.59
C LEU A 1131 -38.86 28.35 46.76
N GLY A 1132 -40.17 28.35 47.01
CA GLY A 1132 -40.92 27.13 47.30
C GLY A 1132 -41.22 26.24 46.08
N ILE A 1133 -41.20 26.78 44.86
CA ILE A 1133 -41.69 26.07 43.66
C ILE A 1133 -40.55 25.35 42.93
N PHE A 1134 -39.36 25.96 42.80
CA PHE A 1134 -38.22 25.31 42.13
C PHE A 1134 -37.59 24.15 42.93
N TYR A 1135 -37.76 24.13 44.25
CA TYR A 1135 -37.15 23.11 45.12
C TYR A 1135 -37.82 21.73 45.02
N VAL A 1136 -39.04 21.64 44.46
CA VAL A 1136 -39.79 20.38 44.33
C VAL A 1136 -39.33 19.57 43.11
N SER A 1137 -39.09 20.23 41.97
CA SER A 1137 -38.70 19.56 40.72
C SER A 1137 -37.27 19.01 40.73
N PHE A 1138 -36.32 19.69 41.38
CA PHE A 1138 -34.92 19.25 41.40
C PHE A 1138 -34.71 18.02 42.29
N ARG A 1139 -35.34 18.02 43.48
CA ARG A 1139 -35.20 16.94 44.47
C ARG A 1139 -35.77 15.60 43.99
N HIS A 1140 -36.71 15.63 43.05
CA HIS A 1140 -37.26 14.41 42.44
C HIS A 1140 -36.29 13.72 41.47
N LEU A 1141 -35.34 14.44 40.85
CA LEU A 1141 -34.26 13.82 40.08
C LEU A 1141 -33.14 13.31 41.00
N GLU A 1142 -32.79 14.05 42.06
CA GLU A 1142 -31.77 13.60 43.02
C GLU A 1142 -32.15 12.28 43.70
N CYS A 1143 -33.41 12.10 44.12
CA CYS A 1143 -33.87 10.82 44.68
C CYS A 1143 -33.75 9.65 43.69
N LEU A 1144 -34.04 9.88 42.40
CA LEU A 1144 -33.90 8.87 41.34
C LEU A 1144 -32.43 8.47 41.10
N PHE A 1145 -31.52 9.44 41.13
CA PHE A 1145 -30.08 9.18 40.97
C PHE A 1145 -29.46 8.49 42.21
N VAL A 1146 -29.93 8.85 43.41
CA VAL A 1146 -29.49 8.22 44.67
C VAL A 1146 -29.98 6.77 44.78
N GLN A 1147 -31.20 6.45 44.32
CA GLN A 1147 -31.67 5.06 44.30
C GLN A 1147 -30.88 4.18 43.30
N LEU A 1148 -30.52 4.69 42.11
CA LEU A 1148 -29.66 3.93 41.17
C LEU A 1148 -28.24 3.72 41.70
N THR A 1149 -27.66 4.71 42.40
CA THR A 1149 -26.27 4.62 42.88
C THR A 1149 -26.11 3.77 44.14
N LEU A 1150 -27.13 3.66 45.00
CA LEU A 1150 -27.12 2.71 46.13
C LEU A 1150 -27.34 1.26 45.67
N GLY A 1151 -28.21 1.00 44.69
CA GLY A 1151 -28.45 -0.36 44.17
C GLY A 1151 -27.24 -1.02 43.51
N LEU A 1152 -26.28 -0.22 43.02
CA LEU A 1152 -25.01 -0.72 42.47
C LEU A 1152 -23.90 -0.89 43.52
N ALA A 1153 -24.04 -0.31 44.71
CA ALA A 1153 -23.03 -0.38 45.76
C ALA A 1153 -23.05 -1.72 46.54
N GLU A 1154 -24.22 -2.34 46.74
CA GLU A 1154 -24.33 -3.60 47.50
C GLU A 1154 -23.78 -4.84 46.76
N ARG A 1155 -23.51 -4.76 45.45
CA ARG A 1155 -22.96 -5.90 44.68
C ARG A 1155 -21.45 -6.06 44.70
N PHE A 1156 -20.70 -5.09 45.21
CA PHE A 1156 -19.23 -5.16 45.32
C PHE A 1156 -18.72 -5.47 46.75
N ALA A 1157 -19.61 -5.88 47.65
CA ALA A 1157 -19.29 -6.24 49.04
C ALA A 1157 -19.42 -7.76 49.35
N SER A 1158 -19.58 -8.61 48.32
CA SER A 1158 -19.66 -10.07 48.47
C SER A 1158 -18.92 -10.83 47.37
N SER A 1159 -17.59 -10.64 47.33
CA SER A 1159 -16.61 -11.52 46.68
C SER A 1159 -15.30 -11.52 47.46
#